data_AF-A0A9P1DRE3-F1
#
_entry.id   AF-A0A9P1DRE3-F1
#
_cell.length_a   1.000
_cell.length_b   1.000
_cell.length_c   1.000
_cell.angle_alpha   90.00
_cell.angle_beta   90.00
_cell.angle_gamma   90.00
#
_symmetry.space_group_name_H-M   'P 1'
#
loop_
_entity.id
_entity.type
_entity.pdbx_description
1 polymer ?
#
loop_
_entity_poly.entity_id
_entity_poly.type
_entity_poly.pdbx_seq_one_letter_code
_entity_poly.pdbx_strand_id
1 'polypeptide(L)'
;MSSRDWEDEEAFHSLAMRKAITMLRNYLYKKETSILKSWFKYFDTNMNGIIEKQEFLDSISRMSYPGNPGEFWNQLALADAESISLREINEDLAVLWGKFRKFCGITFSGPKDLLVRLADRKESDDIERRKSISLAQKLAGSGTPRLGFSPLVVDASQWCEGLRRCGWTGGHEEIIFDALDRYDEALLGQRNFHWLEPEVRRYTLKCEAKQKATADQKVRMTARRNRQKALLDFKAYLTHHFGQTYYAWRRALDSDGTMNLQRAELFKVCRSLGWKGDVRLLWQALDADSAGTCSLQELDARCARQLARFRHWAEAKYGPRPAHPMWKALDRRGKLRLSHEVFQRELQRLGISLSEIEVVEISNWLDWQEKNAVAMEDVLFFDTWKPPAYLVATANPDSAQKFRQLLKEKYGHPLRGWRLMDKDNSNTCNWFEFLTACKSLNFEDAAGAWLEFDKDLSGAITLAEIDSTANQMLVELKQWADQEFGGVRAAFRVLDKDKSSELTIKEFRIAVSIFGFTGDEITLFRCLDADGKGLLQLHEVNFLDDWDLGQVDTPVWRDYERSASRMSRLSTKSRTLTLPTGTMGTMGTTSSAPESMVEFFTEGPGPGAYNVRSTFGASSKMPTARHGGAFNFCRRPEAAWLGKLKSVGPPATGTYDEPRKRPPSWSFGRSPARARPKERAPGPGYYEQAAHLPGPKFTFGARRMARLHPLARHADSNSKRMVYSC
;
A
#
# COMPACT_ATOMS: atom_id res chain seq x y z
N MET A 1 -30.31 -0.54 -23.15
CA MET A 1 -29.22 -1.05 -23.99
C MET A 1 -28.82 -2.39 -23.41
N SER A 2 -28.93 -3.45 -24.20
CA SER A 2 -28.55 -4.81 -23.81
C SER A 2 -27.01 -4.93 -23.77
N SER A 3 -26.46 -5.90 -23.03
CA SER A 3 -25.01 -6.18 -23.00
C SER A 3 -24.42 -6.43 -24.40
N ARG A 4 -25.23 -6.93 -25.34
CA ARG A 4 -24.84 -7.09 -26.75
C ARG A 4 -24.74 -5.77 -27.50
N ASP A 5 -25.64 -4.83 -27.20
CA ASP A 5 -25.65 -3.51 -27.87
C ASP A 5 -24.38 -2.72 -27.51
N TRP A 6 -23.88 -2.89 -26.28
CA TRP A 6 -22.62 -2.28 -25.82
C TRP A 6 -21.39 -2.94 -26.44
N GLU A 7 -21.32 -4.27 -26.50
CA GLU A 7 -20.21 -5.00 -27.14
C GLU A 7 -20.12 -4.70 -28.64
N ASP A 8 -21.26 -4.57 -29.32
CA ASP A 8 -21.33 -4.21 -30.74
C ASP A 8 -20.94 -2.74 -30.99
N GLU A 9 -21.34 -1.80 -30.12
CA GLU A 9 -20.92 -0.39 -30.20
C GLU A 9 -19.42 -0.20 -29.91
N GLU A 10 -18.87 -0.93 -28.93
CA GLU A 10 -17.46 -0.91 -28.57
C GLU A 10 -16.59 -1.51 -29.69
N ALA A 11 -17.03 -2.64 -30.27
CA ALA A 11 -16.38 -3.24 -31.43
C ALA A 11 -16.40 -2.31 -32.66
N PHE A 12 -17.51 -1.62 -32.90
CA PHE A 12 -17.63 -0.65 -33.98
C PHE A 12 -16.72 0.57 -33.78
N HIS A 13 -16.70 1.14 -32.58
CA HIS A 13 -15.81 2.25 -32.22
C HIS A 13 -14.33 1.84 -32.36
N SER A 14 -13.97 0.64 -31.90
CA SER A 14 -12.62 0.08 -32.03
C SER A 14 -12.19 -0.04 -33.49
N LEU A 15 -13.09 -0.47 -34.39
CA LEU A 15 -12.80 -0.58 -35.82
C LEU A 15 -12.63 0.79 -36.49
N ALA A 16 -13.49 1.76 -36.17
CA ALA A 16 -13.40 3.13 -36.68
C ALA A 16 -12.08 3.79 -36.26
N MET A 17 -11.70 3.64 -34.99
CA MET A 17 -10.44 4.13 -34.44
C MET A 17 -9.23 3.54 -35.15
N ARG A 18 -9.18 2.21 -35.36
CA ARG A 18 -8.09 1.55 -36.08
C ARG A 18 -7.93 2.08 -37.51
N LYS A 19 -9.05 2.36 -38.20
CA LYS A 19 -9.03 2.99 -39.52
C LYS A 19 -8.47 4.41 -39.46
N ALA A 20 -8.91 5.22 -38.50
CA ALA A 20 -8.47 6.58 -38.33
C ALA A 20 -6.96 6.67 -37.99
N ILE A 21 -6.46 5.81 -37.10
CA ILE A 21 -5.02 5.67 -36.80
C ILE A 21 -4.24 5.27 -38.05
N THR A 22 -4.75 4.33 -38.84
CA THR A 22 -4.09 3.90 -40.09
C THR A 22 -4.03 5.03 -41.10
N MET A 23 -5.11 5.81 -41.23
CA MET A 23 -5.12 7.01 -42.08
C MET A 23 -4.10 8.04 -41.60
N LEU A 24 -4.02 8.29 -40.29
CA LEU A 24 -3.04 9.20 -39.72
C LEU A 24 -1.60 8.73 -39.98
N ARG A 25 -1.30 7.45 -39.73
CA ARG A 25 0.02 6.83 -40.05
C ARG A 25 0.42 7.07 -41.50
N ASN A 26 -0.48 6.74 -42.44
CA ASN A 26 -0.23 6.90 -43.86
C ASN A 26 -0.02 8.36 -44.25
N TYR A 27 -0.75 9.28 -43.61
CA TYR A 27 -0.60 10.70 -43.83
C TYR A 27 0.75 11.23 -43.30
N LEU A 28 1.15 10.82 -42.09
CA LEU A 28 2.45 11.14 -41.49
C LEU A 28 3.61 10.62 -42.35
N TYR A 29 3.49 9.39 -42.85
CA TYR A 29 4.51 8.77 -43.70
C TYR A 29 4.65 9.45 -45.07
N LYS A 30 3.58 10.01 -45.63
CA LYS A 30 3.64 10.69 -46.94
C LYS A 30 4.31 12.07 -46.88
N LYS A 31 4.42 12.67 -45.70
CA LYS A 31 4.88 14.06 -45.54
C LYS A 31 6.37 14.18 -45.24
N GLU A 32 6.95 13.18 -44.58
CA GLU A 32 8.37 13.15 -44.23
C GLU A 32 8.93 11.75 -44.42
N THR A 33 10.24 11.64 -44.33
CA THR A 33 11.02 10.39 -44.41
C THR A 33 10.63 9.35 -43.36
N SER A 34 10.09 9.77 -42.22
CA SER A 34 9.63 8.88 -41.16
C SER A 34 8.42 9.44 -40.40
N ILE A 35 7.62 8.54 -39.81
CA ILE A 35 6.49 8.93 -38.94
C ILE A 35 6.99 9.74 -37.75
N LEU A 36 8.15 9.38 -37.18
CA LEU A 36 8.73 10.06 -36.02
C LEU A 36 9.17 11.50 -36.36
N LYS A 37 9.72 11.72 -37.57
CA LYS A 37 10.04 13.07 -38.04
C LYS A 37 8.80 13.93 -38.23
N SER A 38 7.78 13.39 -38.91
CA SER A 38 6.48 14.06 -39.06
C SER A 38 5.87 14.40 -37.70
N TRP A 39 5.98 13.48 -36.72
CA TRP A 39 5.53 13.68 -35.36
C TRP A 39 6.21 14.89 -34.70
N PHE A 40 7.55 14.95 -34.70
CA PHE A 40 8.29 16.04 -34.05
C PHE A 40 8.24 17.38 -34.79
N LYS A 41 8.06 17.36 -36.11
CA LYS A 41 8.07 18.56 -36.95
C LYS A 41 6.71 19.25 -36.96
N TYR A 42 5.62 18.49 -37.03
CA TYR A 42 4.29 19.07 -37.20
C TYR A 42 3.42 19.01 -35.96
N PHE A 43 3.47 17.92 -35.19
CA PHE A 43 2.53 17.69 -34.11
C PHE A 43 3.13 17.96 -32.72
N ASP A 44 3.99 17.09 -32.22
CA ASP A 44 4.61 17.19 -30.89
C ASP A 44 5.86 18.06 -30.92
N THR A 45 5.67 19.33 -31.29
CA THR A 45 6.78 20.28 -31.46
C THR A 45 7.49 20.61 -30.15
N ASN A 46 6.78 20.48 -29.03
CA ASN A 46 7.29 20.64 -27.67
C ASN A 46 7.94 19.35 -27.10
N MET A 47 7.77 18.20 -27.77
CA MET A 47 8.29 16.88 -27.41
C MET A 47 7.86 16.41 -26.01
N ASN A 48 6.61 16.70 -25.63
CA ASN A 48 6.03 16.27 -24.37
C ASN A 48 5.47 14.83 -24.44
N GLY A 49 5.31 14.26 -25.65
CA GLY A 49 4.86 12.89 -25.90
C GLY A 49 3.37 12.72 -26.17
N ILE A 50 2.57 13.79 -26.06
CA ILE A 50 1.14 13.81 -26.34
C ILE A 50 0.77 15.01 -27.21
N ILE A 51 -0.33 14.91 -27.94
CA ILE A 51 -0.89 16.00 -28.74
C ILE A 51 -2.30 16.28 -28.23
N GLU A 52 -2.57 17.53 -27.88
CA GLU A 52 -3.91 17.98 -27.50
C GLU A 52 -4.79 18.20 -28.72
N LYS A 53 -6.11 18.16 -28.56
CA LYS A 53 -7.05 18.42 -29.66
C LYS A 53 -6.71 19.68 -30.46
N GLN A 54 -6.45 20.80 -29.79
CA GLN A 54 -6.15 22.05 -30.49
C GLN A 54 -4.81 21.97 -31.25
N GLU A 55 -3.78 21.39 -30.64
CA GLU A 55 -2.48 21.18 -31.28
C GLU A 55 -2.62 20.27 -32.50
N PHE A 56 -3.44 19.21 -32.41
CA PHE A 56 -3.74 18.32 -33.53
C PHE A 56 -4.45 19.06 -34.67
N LEU A 57 -5.50 19.82 -34.36
CA LEU A 57 -6.26 20.58 -35.35
C LEU A 57 -5.35 21.58 -36.07
N ASP A 58 -4.54 22.33 -35.32
CA ASP A 58 -3.58 23.29 -35.88
C ASP A 58 -2.55 22.59 -36.77
N SER A 59 -2.05 21.42 -36.34
CA SER A 59 -1.05 20.62 -37.08
C SER A 59 -1.62 20.12 -38.41
N ILE A 60 -2.81 19.52 -38.37
CA ILE A 60 -3.51 18.98 -39.56
C ILE A 60 -3.87 20.11 -40.53
N SER A 61 -4.29 21.27 -40.02
CA SER A 61 -4.55 22.46 -40.84
C SER A 61 -3.28 22.98 -41.52
N ARG A 62 -2.15 23.03 -40.82
CA ARG A 62 -0.84 23.45 -41.40
C ARG A 62 -0.33 22.48 -42.46
N MET A 63 -0.71 21.21 -42.38
CA MET A 63 -0.26 20.17 -43.33
C MET A 63 -1.13 20.08 -44.59
N SER A 64 -2.19 20.89 -44.72
CA SER A 64 -3.15 20.90 -45.83
C SER A 64 -3.90 19.56 -45.96
N TYR A 65 -4.48 19.07 -44.87
CA TYR A 65 -5.34 17.88 -44.92
C TYR A 65 -6.65 18.18 -45.70
N PRO A 66 -7.06 17.30 -46.64
CA PRO A 66 -8.19 17.57 -47.53
C PRO A 66 -9.58 17.38 -46.88
N GLY A 67 -9.67 16.74 -45.70
CA GLY A 67 -10.95 16.48 -45.01
C GLY A 67 -11.20 17.43 -43.83
N ASN A 68 -12.29 17.19 -43.08
CA ASN A 68 -12.61 17.95 -41.87
C ASN A 68 -11.73 17.50 -40.68
N PRO A 69 -10.84 18.37 -40.14
CA PRO A 69 -9.97 17.99 -39.03
C PRO A 69 -10.71 17.62 -37.73
N GLY A 70 -11.87 18.23 -37.48
CA GLY A 70 -12.70 17.98 -36.30
C GLY A 70 -13.38 16.61 -36.34
N GLU A 71 -13.92 16.21 -37.49
CA GLU A 71 -14.44 14.86 -37.69
C GLU A 71 -13.34 13.81 -37.60
N PHE A 72 -12.15 14.12 -38.13
CA PHE A 72 -11.01 13.22 -38.04
C PHE A 72 -10.56 13.02 -36.59
N TRP A 73 -10.50 14.10 -35.79
CA TRP A 73 -10.25 14.00 -34.35
C TRP A 73 -11.31 13.13 -33.66
N ASN A 74 -12.59 13.35 -33.92
CA ASN A 74 -13.65 12.58 -33.27
C ASN A 74 -13.62 11.09 -33.61
N GLN A 75 -13.08 10.71 -34.78
CA GLN A 75 -12.86 9.30 -35.15
C GLN A 75 -11.59 8.70 -34.52
N LEU A 76 -10.59 9.54 -34.21
CA LEU A 76 -9.34 9.14 -33.55
C LEU A 76 -9.47 9.06 -32.04
N ALA A 77 -10.24 9.97 -31.46
CA ALA A 77 -10.42 10.06 -30.03
C ALA A 77 -11.14 8.80 -29.53
N LEU A 78 -10.46 8.06 -28.66
CA LEU A 78 -11.11 7.18 -27.68
C LEU A 78 -12.25 7.98 -27.04
N ALA A 79 -13.32 7.31 -26.61
CA ALA A 79 -14.60 7.91 -26.19
C ALA A 79 -14.51 9.15 -25.26
N ASP A 80 -13.37 9.41 -24.61
CA ASP A 80 -13.11 10.61 -23.80
C ASP A 80 -11.62 11.09 -23.79
N ALA A 81 -10.79 10.78 -24.79
CA ALA A 81 -9.38 11.19 -24.79
C ALA A 81 -9.17 12.61 -25.35
N GLU A 82 -8.88 13.58 -24.47
CA GLU A 82 -8.52 14.97 -24.85
C GLU A 82 -7.14 15.11 -25.52
N SER A 83 -6.37 14.01 -25.56
CA SER A 83 -5.03 13.98 -26.15
C SER A 83 -4.75 12.64 -26.85
N ILE A 84 -3.87 12.67 -27.86
CA ILE A 84 -3.37 11.47 -28.54
C ILE A 84 -1.87 11.34 -28.28
N SER A 85 -1.41 10.15 -27.89
CA SER A 85 0.01 9.85 -27.68
C SER A 85 0.65 9.19 -28.90
N LEU A 86 1.98 9.26 -28.98
CA LEU A 86 2.71 8.50 -30.00
C LEU A 86 2.46 6.99 -29.87
N ARG A 87 2.16 6.46 -28.66
CA ARG A 87 1.88 5.02 -28.44
C ARG A 87 0.64 4.56 -29.20
N GLU A 88 -0.43 5.34 -29.15
CA GLU A 88 -1.69 5.05 -29.86
C GLU A 88 -1.49 5.07 -31.38
N ILE A 89 -0.57 5.91 -31.84
CA ILE A 89 -0.28 6.01 -33.27
C ILE A 89 0.78 5.00 -33.71
N ASN A 90 1.86 4.76 -33.00
CA ASN A 90 2.88 3.79 -33.35
C ASN A 90 3.65 3.38 -32.08
N GLU A 91 3.28 2.21 -31.55
CA GLU A 91 3.85 1.67 -30.32
C GLU A 91 5.36 1.47 -30.39
N ASP A 92 5.87 0.90 -31.49
CA ASP A 92 7.31 0.61 -31.67
C ASP A 92 8.15 1.89 -31.62
N LEU A 93 7.71 2.95 -32.31
CA LEU A 93 8.37 4.25 -32.31
C LEU A 93 8.25 4.96 -30.95
N ALA A 94 7.12 4.82 -30.27
CA ALA A 94 6.96 5.35 -28.91
C ALA A 94 7.93 4.68 -27.92
N VAL A 95 8.07 3.36 -28.02
CA VAL A 95 9.01 2.57 -27.20
C VAL A 95 10.46 2.95 -27.53
N LEU A 96 10.82 3.09 -28.81
CA LEU A 96 12.15 3.53 -29.24
C LEU A 96 12.48 4.91 -28.67
N TRP A 97 11.58 5.87 -28.85
CA TRP A 97 11.75 7.25 -28.36
C TRP A 97 11.82 7.31 -26.84
N GLY A 98 10.97 6.57 -26.13
CA GLY A 98 10.99 6.47 -24.67
C GLY A 98 12.33 5.91 -24.15
N LYS A 99 12.85 4.84 -24.77
CA LYS A 99 14.18 4.28 -24.44
C LYS A 99 15.28 5.31 -24.67
N PHE A 100 15.23 6.04 -25.78
CA PHE A 100 16.23 7.06 -26.11
C PHE A 100 16.21 8.22 -25.12
N ARG A 101 15.03 8.75 -24.77
CA ARG A 101 14.89 9.78 -23.73
C ARG A 101 15.42 9.33 -22.38
N LYS A 102 15.09 8.09 -21.97
CA LYS A 102 15.59 7.47 -20.73
C LYS A 102 17.12 7.40 -20.73
N PHE A 103 17.71 6.93 -21.82
CA PHE A 103 19.16 6.93 -21.98
C PHE A 103 19.73 8.33 -21.85
N CYS A 104 19.23 9.31 -22.60
CA CYS A 104 19.80 10.66 -22.57
C CYS A 104 19.65 11.34 -21.20
N GLY A 105 18.50 11.18 -20.54
CA GLY A 105 18.22 11.78 -19.23
C GLY A 105 19.07 11.19 -18.09
N ILE A 106 19.59 9.97 -18.25
CA ILE A 106 20.48 9.31 -17.28
C ILE A 106 21.97 9.55 -17.62
N THR A 107 22.31 9.55 -18.91
CA THR A 107 23.72 9.55 -19.38
C THR A 107 24.33 10.94 -19.47
N PHE A 108 23.52 11.97 -19.75
CA PHE A 108 24.01 13.33 -20.01
C PHE A 108 23.49 14.34 -18.97
N SER A 109 24.25 15.41 -18.78
CA SER A 109 23.87 16.55 -17.92
C SER A 109 23.05 17.62 -18.66
N GLY A 110 22.97 17.54 -20.00
CA GLY A 110 22.18 18.44 -20.83
C GLY A 110 22.62 18.45 -22.31
N PRO A 111 22.00 19.30 -23.15
CA PRO A 111 22.28 19.38 -24.60
C PRO A 111 23.75 19.56 -24.97
N LYS A 112 24.46 20.42 -24.24
CA LYS A 112 25.86 20.72 -24.52
C LYS A 112 26.78 19.54 -24.25
N ASP A 113 26.57 18.88 -23.11
CA ASP A 113 27.34 17.70 -22.70
C ASP A 113 27.12 16.53 -23.67
N LEU A 114 25.86 16.31 -24.10
CA LEU A 114 25.53 15.36 -25.16
C LEU A 114 26.36 15.65 -26.42
N LEU A 115 26.29 16.87 -26.95
CA LEU A 115 26.97 17.20 -28.21
C LEU A 115 28.50 17.11 -28.12
N VAL A 116 29.10 17.52 -26.99
CA VAL A 116 30.55 17.40 -26.77
C VAL A 116 30.98 15.92 -26.78
N ARG A 117 30.24 15.07 -26.06
CA ARG A 117 30.53 13.63 -25.97
C ARG A 117 30.29 12.90 -27.28
N LEU A 118 29.28 13.28 -28.06
CA LEU A 118 29.03 12.70 -29.38
C LEU A 118 30.10 13.11 -30.40
N ALA A 119 30.50 14.39 -30.40
CA ALA A 119 31.52 14.91 -31.30
C ALA A 119 32.96 14.46 -30.97
N ASP A 120 33.16 13.66 -29.90
CA ASP A 120 34.46 13.24 -29.38
C ASP A 120 35.44 14.39 -29.08
N ARG A 121 34.90 15.56 -28.74
CA ARG A 121 35.74 16.73 -28.43
C ARG A 121 36.25 16.59 -27.00
N LYS A 122 37.57 16.47 -26.81
CA LYS A 122 38.16 16.50 -25.46
C LYS A 122 38.00 17.90 -24.87
N GLU A 123 37.70 17.98 -23.59
CA GLU A 123 37.58 19.26 -22.86
C GLU A 123 38.89 20.07 -22.90
N SER A 124 40.04 19.38 -23.05
CA SER A 124 41.35 19.99 -23.33
C SER A 124 41.37 20.84 -24.59
N ASP A 125 40.72 20.38 -25.65
CA ASP A 125 40.77 20.99 -26.98
C ASP A 125 39.95 22.29 -26.99
N ASP A 126 38.89 22.36 -26.18
CA ASP A 126 38.09 23.57 -25.95
C ASP A 126 38.82 24.58 -25.06
N ILE A 127 39.59 24.14 -24.05
CA ILE A 127 40.43 25.02 -23.22
C ILE A 127 41.58 25.59 -24.06
N GLU A 128 42.23 24.76 -24.88
CA GLU A 128 43.32 25.17 -25.76
C GLU A 128 42.81 26.09 -26.88
N ARG A 129 41.60 25.86 -27.41
CA ARG A 129 40.88 26.80 -28.28
C ARG A 129 40.55 28.12 -27.60
N ARG A 130 40.05 28.13 -26.36
CA ARG A 130 39.79 29.37 -25.61
C ARG A 130 41.06 30.17 -25.35
N LYS A 131 42.17 29.50 -25.04
CA LYS A 131 43.49 30.12 -24.89
C LYS A 131 43.97 30.73 -26.21
N SER A 132 43.82 30.02 -27.32
CA SER A 132 44.19 30.52 -28.65
C SER A 132 43.27 31.64 -29.16
N ILE A 133 41.99 31.65 -28.78
CA ILE A 133 41.06 32.79 -29.00
C ILE A 133 41.48 34.01 -28.17
N SER A 134 41.79 33.83 -26.89
CA SER A 134 42.30 34.92 -26.03
C SER A 134 43.61 35.49 -26.56
N LEU A 135 44.45 34.66 -27.18
CA LEU A 135 45.72 35.07 -27.78
C LEU A 135 45.49 35.80 -29.11
N ALA A 136 44.61 35.28 -29.97
CA ALA A 136 44.23 35.91 -31.25
C ALA A 136 43.49 37.25 -31.05
N GLN A 137 42.63 37.36 -30.03
CA GLN A 137 41.97 38.63 -29.66
C GLN A 137 42.94 39.67 -29.09
N LYS A 138 44.04 39.24 -28.45
CA LYS A 138 45.11 40.14 -27.97
C LYS A 138 46.05 40.60 -29.09
N LEU A 139 46.13 39.86 -30.20
CA LEU A 139 47.04 40.13 -31.32
C LEU A 139 46.37 40.86 -32.50
N ALA A 140 45.04 40.97 -32.53
CA ALA A 140 44.30 41.58 -33.63
C ALA A 140 43.99 43.08 -33.38
N GLY A 141 44.85 43.95 -33.92
CA GLY A 141 44.45 45.30 -34.31
C GLY A 141 43.50 45.23 -35.51
N SER A 142 42.48 46.10 -35.52
CA SER A 142 41.38 46.20 -36.48
C SER A 142 41.66 45.64 -37.89
N GLY A 143 41.20 44.43 -38.16
CA GLY A 143 41.13 43.87 -39.53
C GLY A 143 41.76 42.49 -39.70
N THR A 144 41.13 41.44 -39.15
CA THR A 144 41.41 40.05 -39.52
C THR A 144 40.11 39.23 -39.60
N PRO A 145 40.06 38.19 -40.46
CA PRO A 145 38.83 37.53 -40.85
C PRO A 145 38.21 36.78 -39.66
N ARG A 146 36.86 36.68 -39.65
CA ARG A 146 36.13 35.87 -38.69
C ARG A 146 36.67 34.44 -38.74
N LEU A 147 37.55 34.06 -37.80
CA LEU A 147 37.93 32.66 -37.61
C LEU A 147 36.63 31.89 -37.38
N GLY A 148 36.33 30.96 -38.30
CA GLY A 148 35.11 30.19 -38.30
C GLY A 148 34.95 29.45 -36.98
N PHE A 149 34.01 29.92 -36.15
CA PHE A 149 33.47 29.10 -35.08
C PHE A 149 32.83 27.88 -35.75
N SER A 150 33.50 26.72 -35.69
CA SER A 150 32.82 25.46 -36.01
C SER A 150 31.72 25.30 -34.96
N PRO A 151 30.44 25.41 -35.33
CA PRO A 151 29.34 25.32 -34.38
C PRO A 151 29.40 23.95 -33.69
N LEU A 152 28.97 23.87 -32.43
CA LEU A 152 28.87 22.60 -31.72
C LEU A 152 27.67 21.84 -32.29
N VAL A 153 27.92 21.11 -33.36
CA VAL A 153 26.96 20.29 -34.10
C VAL A 153 27.56 18.91 -34.34
N VAL A 154 26.69 17.93 -34.58
CA VAL A 154 27.08 16.58 -34.98
C VAL A 154 26.37 16.18 -36.27
N ASP A 155 27.10 15.53 -37.17
CA ASP A 155 26.52 14.87 -38.35
C ASP A 155 26.01 13.45 -38.02
N ALA A 156 25.41 12.78 -39.01
CA ALA A 156 24.85 11.44 -38.84
C ALA A 156 25.90 10.37 -38.46
N SER A 157 27.13 10.50 -38.95
CA SER A 157 28.20 9.55 -38.62
C SER A 157 28.67 9.71 -37.17
N GLN A 158 28.92 10.95 -36.77
CA GLN A 158 29.28 11.32 -35.40
C GLN A 158 28.17 10.96 -34.41
N TRP A 159 26.91 11.09 -34.81
CA TRP A 159 25.76 10.68 -34.03
C TRP A 159 25.76 9.17 -33.75
N CYS A 160 25.80 8.35 -34.81
CA CYS A 160 25.72 6.90 -34.68
C CYS A 160 26.90 6.32 -33.88
N GLU A 161 28.12 6.77 -34.17
CA GLU A 161 29.32 6.32 -33.44
C GLU A 161 29.35 6.85 -32.00
N GLY A 162 29.06 8.13 -31.83
CA GLY A 162 29.05 8.78 -30.53
C GLY A 162 28.03 8.18 -29.56
N LEU A 163 26.83 7.83 -30.03
CA LEU A 163 25.80 7.19 -29.21
C LEU A 163 26.24 5.80 -28.75
N ARG A 164 26.79 4.99 -29.65
CA ARG A 164 27.33 3.66 -29.30
C ARG A 164 28.46 3.78 -28.27
N ARG A 165 29.37 4.73 -28.44
CA ARG A 165 30.43 5.03 -27.46
C ARG A 165 29.87 5.47 -26.11
N CYS A 166 28.75 6.20 -26.09
CA CYS A 166 28.08 6.60 -24.86
C CYS A 166 27.20 5.49 -24.23
N GLY A 167 27.19 4.28 -24.81
CA GLY A 167 26.47 3.12 -24.26
C GLY A 167 25.02 2.96 -24.75
N TRP A 168 24.64 3.62 -25.84
CA TRP A 168 23.34 3.36 -26.47
C TRP A 168 23.30 1.97 -27.10
N THR A 169 22.26 1.20 -26.80
CA THR A 169 22.06 -0.17 -27.34
C THR A 169 20.68 -0.36 -27.98
N GLY A 170 19.89 0.70 -28.14
CA GLY A 170 18.53 0.59 -28.66
C GLY A 170 18.43 0.49 -30.19
N GLY A 171 19.55 0.64 -30.90
CA GLY A 171 19.59 0.67 -32.37
C GLY A 171 18.82 1.85 -32.96
N HIS A 172 18.58 1.79 -34.28
CA HIS A 172 17.78 2.76 -35.04
C HIS A 172 18.25 4.22 -34.89
N GLU A 173 19.56 4.43 -34.73
CA GLU A 173 20.18 5.74 -34.55
C GLU A 173 19.85 6.68 -35.70
N GLU A 174 19.80 6.15 -36.94
CA GLU A 174 19.46 6.91 -38.15
C GLU A 174 18.03 7.46 -38.12
N ILE A 175 17.07 6.66 -37.64
CA ILE A 175 15.66 7.09 -37.51
C ILE A 175 15.54 8.21 -36.48
N ILE A 176 16.27 8.11 -35.37
CA ILE A 176 16.26 9.14 -34.32
C ILE A 176 16.96 10.42 -34.82
N PHE A 177 18.07 10.28 -35.54
CA PHE A 177 18.78 11.41 -36.14
C PHE A 177 17.88 12.18 -37.10
N ASP A 178 17.30 11.48 -38.07
CA ASP A 178 16.40 12.05 -39.07
C ASP A 178 15.19 12.73 -38.41
N ALA A 179 14.62 12.12 -37.36
CA ALA A 179 13.50 12.72 -36.65
C ALA A 179 13.88 13.99 -35.88
N LEU A 180 15.07 14.04 -35.28
CA LEU A 180 15.57 15.22 -34.56
C LEU A 180 16.03 16.34 -35.50
N ASP A 181 16.39 16.02 -36.74
CA ASP A 181 16.72 16.99 -37.80
C ASP A 181 15.46 17.61 -38.42
N ARG A 182 14.72 18.35 -37.60
CA ARG A 182 13.45 18.99 -37.99
C ARG A 182 13.59 20.03 -39.10
N TYR A 183 14.81 20.49 -39.37
CA TYR A 183 15.11 21.57 -40.31
C TYR A 183 15.80 21.08 -41.59
N ASP A 184 16.01 19.77 -41.73
CA ASP A 184 16.62 19.14 -42.91
C ASP A 184 18.04 19.69 -43.21
N GLU A 185 18.81 19.95 -42.16
CA GLU A 185 20.16 20.52 -42.26
C GLU A 185 21.27 19.45 -42.28
N ALA A 186 20.91 18.19 -42.08
CA ALA A 186 21.83 17.07 -41.89
C ALA A 186 22.82 17.27 -40.72
N LEU A 187 22.48 18.16 -39.79
CA LEU A 187 23.29 18.54 -38.63
C LEU A 187 22.41 18.74 -37.40
N LEU A 188 22.80 18.14 -36.27
CA LEU A 188 22.13 18.34 -34.99
C LEU A 188 22.94 19.27 -34.10
N GLY A 189 22.34 20.40 -33.73
CA GLY A 189 22.90 21.38 -32.80
C GLY A 189 22.07 21.50 -31.54
N GLN A 190 22.47 22.43 -30.65
CA GLN A 190 21.82 22.58 -29.34
C GLN A 190 20.30 22.85 -29.43
N ARG A 191 19.83 23.52 -30.50
CA ARG A 191 18.41 23.81 -30.75
C ARG A 191 17.55 22.56 -30.96
N ASN A 192 18.14 21.44 -31.38
CA ASN A 192 17.42 20.18 -31.61
C ASN A 192 17.11 19.45 -30.30
N PHE A 193 17.70 19.88 -29.17
CA PHE A 193 17.64 19.18 -27.87
C PHE A 193 16.99 20.01 -26.75
N HIS A 194 16.10 20.95 -27.06
CA HIS A 194 15.40 21.75 -26.03
C HIS A 194 14.61 20.89 -25.02
N TRP A 195 14.24 19.68 -25.40
CA TRP A 195 13.53 18.69 -24.57
C TRP A 195 14.44 18.00 -23.53
N LEU A 196 15.76 17.99 -23.74
CA LEU A 196 16.69 17.16 -22.96
C LEU A 196 16.91 17.69 -21.56
N GLU A 197 17.05 19.00 -21.37
CA GLU A 197 17.30 19.55 -20.03
C GLU A 197 16.12 19.32 -19.05
N PRO A 198 14.84 19.51 -19.46
CA PRO A 198 13.70 19.01 -18.70
C PRO A 198 13.73 17.50 -18.43
N GLU A 199 14.25 16.69 -19.36
CA GLU A 199 14.38 15.24 -19.22
C GLU A 199 15.41 14.86 -18.15
N VAL A 200 16.61 15.44 -18.20
CA VAL A 200 17.68 15.20 -17.23
C VAL A 200 17.18 15.49 -15.83
N ARG A 201 16.56 16.67 -15.62
CA ARG A 201 15.98 17.04 -14.32
C ARG A 201 14.94 16.03 -13.84
N ARG A 202 14.09 15.53 -14.74
CA ARG A 202 13.05 14.53 -14.43
C ARG A 202 13.67 13.21 -13.96
N TYR A 203 14.68 12.71 -14.67
CA TYR A 203 15.36 11.47 -14.30
C TYR A 203 16.21 11.60 -13.03
N THR A 204 16.83 12.76 -12.78
CA THR A 204 17.52 13.01 -11.51
C THR A 204 16.55 12.93 -10.33
N LEU A 205 15.43 13.66 -10.38
CA LEU A 205 14.41 13.63 -9.32
C LEU A 205 13.82 12.23 -9.12
N LYS A 206 13.58 11.51 -10.21
CA LYS A 206 13.13 10.12 -10.17
C LYS A 206 14.14 9.21 -9.46
N CYS A 207 15.42 9.28 -9.81
CA CYS A 207 16.47 8.44 -9.21
C CYS A 207 16.59 8.70 -7.70
N GLU A 208 16.57 9.97 -7.27
CA GLU A 208 16.56 10.36 -5.85
C GLU A 208 15.31 9.84 -5.14
N ALA A 209 14.13 10.01 -5.74
CA ALA A 209 12.87 9.52 -5.20
C ALA A 209 12.88 8.00 -5.04
N LYS A 210 13.38 7.27 -6.04
CA LYS A 210 13.51 5.81 -6.04
C LYS A 210 14.40 5.30 -4.93
N GLN A 211 15.58 5.89 -4.78
CA GLN A 211 16.51 5.46 -3.73
C GLN A 211 15.88 5.59 -2.33
N LYS A 212 15.21 6.71 -2.06
CA LYS A 212 14.51 6.93 -0.78
C LYS A 212 13.34 5.96 -0.59
N ALA A 213 12.49 5.80 -1.60
CA ALA A 213 11.30 4.98 -1.54
C ALA A 213 11.63 3.50 -1.34
N THR A 214 12.63 2.97 -2.04
CA THR A 214 13.08 1.58 -1.87
C THR A 214 13.62 1.31 -0.45
N ALA A 215 14.27 2.29 0.19
CA ALA A 215 14.71 2.14 1.57
C ALA A 215 13.51 2.06 2.53
N ASP A 216 12.53 2.97 2.38
CA ASP A 216 11.30 2.97 3.17
C ASP A 216 10.48 1.67 2.98
N GLN A 217 10.38 1.19 1.74
CA GLN A 217 9.68 -0.06 1.40
C GLN A 217 10.31 -1.27 2.09
N LYS A 218 11.65 -1.38 2.12
CA LYS A 218 12.36 -2.45 2.84
C LYS A 218 12.05 -2.46 4.33
N VAL A 219 11.95 -1.28 4.96
CA VAL A 219 11.59 -1.16 6.38
C VAL A 219 10.16 -1.68 6.61
N ARG A 220 9.20 -1.28 5.76
CA ARG A 220 7.79 -1.73 5.88
C ARG A 220 7.63 -3.23 5.66
N MET A 221 8.28 -3.79 4.63
CA MET A 221 8.29 -5.23 4.36
C MET A 221 8.86 -6.02 5.54
N THR A 222 9.95 -5.52 6.15
CA THR A 222 10.53 -6.12 7.35
C THR A 222 9.56 -6.09 8.53
N ALA A 223 8.86 -4.96 8.74
CA ALA A 223 7.86 -4.84 9.80
C ALA A 223 6.68 -5.82 9.60
N ARG A 224 6.17 -5.99 8.37
CA ARG A 224 5.14 -6.98 8.03
C ARG A 224 5.61 -8.41 8.32
N ARG A 225 6.81 -8.78 7.86
CA ARG A 225 7.40 -10.10 8.13
C ARG A 225 7.55 -10.36 9.63
N ASN A 226 7.93 -9.34 10.41
CA ASN A 226 8.06 -9.47 11.86
C ASN A 226 6.71 -9.67 12.57
N ARG A 227 5.63 -9.01 12.10
CA ARG A 227 4.25 -9.26 12.58
C ARG A 227 3.82 -10.70 12.33
N GLN A 228 3.98 -11.18 11.10
CA GLN A 228 3.64 -12.56 10.74
C GLN A 228 4.44 -13.59 11.53
N LYS A 229 5.75 -13.33 11.71
CA LYS A 229 6.61 -14.17 12.55
C LYS A 229 6.13 -14.21 13.99
N ALA A 230 5.76 -13.06 14.58
CA ALA A 230 5.23 -13.02 15.95
C ALA A 230 3.94 -13.85 16.10
N LEU A 231 3.04 -13.82 15.12
CA LEU A 231 1.84 -14.65 15.11
C LEU A 231 2.16 -16.15 15.04
N LEU A 232 3.05 -16.55 14.13
CA LEU A 232 3.47 -17.95 13.99
C LEU A 232 4.18 -18.46 15.26
N ASP A 233 5.10 -17.67 15.81
CA ASP A 233 5.81 -17.99 17.04
C ASP A 233 4.84 -18.11 18.23
N PHE A 234 3.79 -17.27 18.28
CA PHE A 234 2.76 -17.36 19.31
C PHE A 234 1.86 -18.59 19.15
N LYS A 235 1.39 -18.90 17.93
CA LYS A 235 0.60 -20.11 17.67
C LYS A 235 1.39 -21.36 18.07
N ALA A 236 2.66 -21.46 17.68
CA ALA A 236 3.53 -22.57 18.07
C ALA A 236 3.68 -22.69 19.60
N TYR A 237 3.83 -21.54 20.29
CA TYR A 237 3.90 -21.51 21.74
C TYR A 237 2.60 -22.01 22.40
N LEU A 238 1.42 -21.57 21.91
CA LEU A 238 0.13 -22.04 22.42
C LEU A 238 -0.05 -23.55 22.21
N THR A 239 0.30 -24.06 21.02
CA THR A 239 0.24 -25.51 20.73
C THR A 239 1.16 -26.30 21.66
N HIS A 240 2.38 -25.82 21.94
CA HIS A 240 3.29 -26.49 22.86
C HIS A 240 2.78 -26.47 24.31
N HIS A 241 2.21 -25.35 24.76
CA HIS A 241 1.81 -25.16 26.17
C HIS A 241 0.43 -25.74 26.51
N PHE A 242 -0.50 -25.75 25.55
CA PHE A 242 -1.90 -26.16 25.76
C PHE A 242 -2.34 -27.33 24.88
N GLY A 243 -1.49 -27.82 23.97
CA GLY A 243 -1.86 -28.82 22.98
C GLY A 243 -2.65 -28.21 21.82
N GLN A 244 -3.96 -28.01 21.99
CA GLN A 244 -4.82 -27.47 20.94
C GLN A 244 -5.04 -25.96 21.08
N THR A 245 -5.15 -25.25 19.95
CA THR A 245 -5.40 -23.80 19.92
C THR A 245 -6.69 -23.42 20.63
N TYR A 246 -7.74 -24.23 20.50
CA TYR A 246 -9.00 -24.02 21.22
C TYR A 246 -8.85 -24.13 22.75
N TYR A 247 -7.96 -25.00 23.24
CA TYR A 247 -7.69 -25.10 24.68
C TYR A 247 -7.00 -23.85 25.20
N ALA A 248 -6.00 -23.35 24.46
CA ALA A 248 -5.37 -22.06 24.76
C ALA A 248 -6.41 -20.93 24.76
N TRP A 249 -7.34 -20.94 23.78
CA TRP A 249 -8.43 -19.98 23.72
C TRP A 249 -9.26 -19.99 25.00
N ARG A 250 -9.88 -21.11 25.37
CA ARG A 250 -10.78 -21.18 26.55
C ARG A 250 -10.06 -21.04 27.89
N ARG A 251 -8.82 -21.53 28.02
CA ARG A 251 -8.09 -21.55 29.31
C ARG A 251 -7.38 -20.24 29.62
N ALA A 252 -6.89 -19.54 28.60
CA ALA A 252 -5.96 -18.43 28.79
C ALA A 252 -6.44 -17.14 28.12
N LEU A 253 -6.90 -17.19 26.87
CA LEU A 253 -7.24 -15.99 26.11
C LEU A 253 -8.64 -15.47 26.45
N ASP A 254 -9.64 -16.34 26.38
CA ASP A 254 -11.06 -16.06 26.54
C ASP A 254 -11.59 -16.72 27.83
N SER A 255 -10.97 -16.41 28.96
CA SER A 255 -11.34 -17.05 30.23
C SER A 255 -12.79 -16.80 30.68
N ASP A 256 -13.43 -15.75 30.15
CA ASP A 256 -14.81 -15.36 30.46
C ASP A 256 -15.85 -15.93 29.49
N GLY A 257 -15.43 -16.48 28.35
CA GLY A 257 -16.36 -17.07 27.36
C GLY A 257 -17.12 -16.05 26.53
N THR A 258 -16.58 -14.85 26.38
CA THR A 258 -17.13 -13.83 25.50
C THR A 258 -16.86 -14.09 24.03
N MET A 259 -15.90 -14.98 23.71
CA MET A 259 -15.42 -15.29 22.37
C MET A 259 -14.78 -14.09 21.65
N ASN A 260 -14.37 -13.08 22.42
CA ASN A 260 -13.66 -11.89 21.96
C ASN A 260 -12.52 -11.57 22.92
N LEU A 261 -11.33 -11.31 22.39
CA LEU A 261 -10.12 -11.00 23.15
C LEU A 261 -9.76 -9.53 22.98
N GLN A 262 -9.70 -8.78 24.07
CA GLN A 262 -9.26 -7.38 24.02
C GLN A 262 -7.73 -7.28 24.07
N ARG A 263 -7.21 -6.16 23.54
CA ARG A 263 -5.76 -5.88 23.56
C ARG A 263 -5.14 -5.98 24.95
N ALA A 264 -5.79 -5.43 25.96
CA ALA A 264 -5.26 -5.44 27.33
C ALA A 264 -5.18 -6.87 27.91
N GLU A 265 -6.14 -7.72 27.55
CA GLU A 265 -6.22 -9.11 27.97
C GLU A 265 -5.09 -9.91 27.33
N LEU A 266 -4.87 -9.79 26.02
CA LEU A 266 -3.75 -10.44 25.35
C LEU A 266 -2.40 -10.09 26.02
N PHE A 267 -2.19 -8.80 26.33
CA PHE A 267 -0.94 -8.35 26.97
C PHE A 267 -0.76 -8.95 28.37
N LYS A 268 -1.85 -9.09 29.13
CA LYS A 268 -1.84 -9.73 30.44
C LYS A 268 -1.53 -11.22 30.31
N VAL A 269 -2.17 -11.90 29.36
CA VAL A 269 -2.01 -13.33 29.11
C VAL A 269 -0.61 -13.67 28.62
N CYS A 270 -0.08 -12.98 27.61
CA CYS A 270 1.29 -13.20 27.14
C CYS A 270 2.32 -13.04 28.28
N ARG A 271 2.10 -12.07 29.18
CA ARG A 271 2.94 -11.86 30.35
C ARG A 271 2.82 -12.99 31.37
N SER A 272 1.59 -13.43 31.68
CA SER A 272 1.37 -14.48 32.68
C SER A 272 1.87 -15.85 32.20
N LEU A 273 1.79 -16.12 30.90
CA LEU A 273 2.35 -17.33 30.30
C LEU A 273 3.88 -17.25 30.19
N GLY A 274 4.45 -16.04 30.22
CA GLY A 274 5.90 -15.86 30.06
C GLY A 274 6.36 -16.00 28.61
N TRP A 275 5.46 -15.82 27.64
CA TRP A 275 5.81 -15.78 26.23
C TRP A 275 6.78 -14.62 25.95
N LYS A 276 7.88 -14.92 25.25
CA LYS A 276 9.01 -13.98 25.07
C LYS A 276 8.93 -13.14 23.78
N GLY A 277 7.92 -13.38 22.94
CA GLY A 277 7.74 -12.63 21.70
C GLY A 277 7.21 -11.21 21.92
N ASP A 278 7.26 -10.38 20.86
CA ASP A 278 6.74 -9.02 20.91
C ASP A 278 5.21 -9.02 20.79
N VAL A 279 4.55 -8.81 21.93
CA VAL A 279 3.08 -8.75 22.02
C VAL A 279 2.46 -7.60 21.23
N ARG A 280 3.19 -6.52 20.94
CA ARG A 280 2.67 -5.43 20.11
C ARG A 280 2.58 -5.87 18.65
N LEU A 281 3.63 -6.54 18.16
CA LEU A 281 3.63 -7.11 16.81
C LEU A 281 2.61 -8.23 16.66
N LEU A 282 2.44 -9.06 17.69
CA LEU A 282 1.38 -10.07 17.73
C LEU A 282 -0.01 -9.43 17.65
N TRP A 283 -0.29 -8.41 18.47
CA TRP A 283 -1.57 -7.71 18.42
C TRP A 283 -1.83 -7.13 17.03
N GLN A 284 -0.85 -6.48 16.42
CA GLN A 284 -0.96 -5.95 15.05
C GLN A 284 -1.11 -7.03 13.97
N ALA A 285 -0.85 -8.30 14.27
CA ALA A 285 -1.06 -9.43 13.38
C ALA A 285 -2.43 -10.09 13.58
N LEU A 286 -2.93 -10.11 14.82
CA LEU A 286 -4.26 -10.61 15.17
C LEU A 286 -5.35 -9.61 14.75
N ASP A 287 -5.23 -8.35 15.20
CA ASP A 287 -6.14 -7.23 14.92
C ASP A 287 -5.80 -6.59 13.56
N ALA A 288 -5.76 -7.41 12.51
CA ALA A 288 -5.38 -6.96 11.16
C ALA A 288 -6.42 -6.01 10.54
N ASP A 289 -7.69 -6.18 10.91
CA ASP A 289 -8.83 -5.34 10.50
C ASP A 289 -9.02 -4.10 11.38
N SER A 290 -8.16 -3.91 12.40
CA SER A 290 -8.24 -2.81 13.37
C SER A 290 -9.60 -2.70 14.08
N ALA A 291 -10.32 -3.82 14.25
CA ALA A 291 -11.57 -3.88 15.01
C ALA A 291 -11.38 -3.53 16.50
N GLY A 292 -10.14 -3.62 17.01
CA GLY A 292 -9.80 -3.36 18.41
C GLY A 292 -10.09 -4.54 19.34
N THR A 293 -10.55 -5.66 18.79
CA THR A 293 -10.81 -6.93 19.45
C THR A 293 -10.38 -8.06 18.54
N CYS A 294 -9.90 -9.16 19.11
CA CYS A 294 -9.51 -10.34 18.37
C CYS A 294 -10.51 -11.47 18.60
N SER A 295 -11.04 -12.06 17.54
CA SER A 295 -11.96 -13.21 17.62
C SER A 295 -11.23 -14.55 17.49
N LEU A 296 -11.91 -15.66 17.83
CA LEU A 296 -11.36 -17.00 17.59
C LEU A 296 -11.01 -17.21 16.12
N GLN A 297 -11.67 -16.52 15.19
CA GLN A 297 -11.42 -16.67 13.75
C GLN A 297 -10.01 -16.22 13.35
N GLU A 298 -9.53 -15.09 13.87
CA GLU A 298 -8.17 -14.58 13.57
C GLU A 298 -7.08 -15.51 14.11
N LEU A 299 -7.38 -16.26 15.18
CA LEU A 299 -6.49 -17.26 15.73
C LEU A 299 -6.60 -18.61 14.98
N ASP A 300 -7.82 -19.08 14.76
CA ASP A 300 -8.17 -20.37 14.17
C ASP A 300 -9.55 -20.33 13.48
N ALA A 301 -9.56 -19.90 12.22
CA ALA A 301 -10.78 -19.75 11.40
C ALA A 301 -11.54 -21.07 11.21
N ARG A 302 -10.83 -22.21 11.10
CA ARG A 302 -11.44 -23.53 10.95
C ARG A 302 -12.21 -23.90 12.21
N CYS A 303 -11.58 -23.76 13.37
CA CYS A 303 -12.22 -24.05 14.65
C CYS A 303 -13.45 -23.15 14.85
N ALA A 304 -13.32 -21.84 14.60
CA ALA A 304 -14.43 -20.89 14.67
C ALA A 304 -15.61 -21.30 13.77
N ARG A 305 -15.33 -21.68 12.51
CA ARG A 305 -16.36 -22.12 11.56
C ARG A 305 -17.09 -23.39 12.02
N GLN A 306 -16.37 -24.40 12.48
CA GLN A 306 -16.99 -25.65 12.95
C GLN A 306 -17.89 -25.42 14.17
N LEU A 307 -17.42 -24.63 15.15
CA LEU A 307 -18.21 -24.27 16.32
C LEU A 307 -19.46 -23.44 15.94
N ALA A 308 -19.34 -22.55 14.95
CA ALA A 308 -20.48 -21.78 14.45
C ALA A 308 -21.54 -22.68 13.80
N ARG A 309 -21.14 -23.68 13.02
CA ARG A 309 -22.05 -24.67 12.43
C ARG A 309 -22.71 -25.55 13.49
N PHE A 310 -21.97 -25.97 14.53
CA PHE A 310 -22.53 -26.68 15.67
C PHE A 310 -23.61 -25.87 16.38
N ARG A 311 -23.29 -24.61 16.69
CA ARG A 311 -24.25 -23.65 17.27
C ARG A 311 -25.48 -23.49 16.40
N HIS A 312 -25.30 -23.32 15.09
CA HIS A 312 -26.41 -23.13 14.16
C HIS A 312 -27.36 -24.33 14.10
N TRP A 313 -26.81 -25.55 14.07
CA TRP A 313 -27.61 -26.77 14.18
C TRP A 313 -28.42 -26.80 15.48
N ALA A 314 -27.79 -26.45 16.61
CA ALA A 314 -28.45 -26.43 17.90
C ALA A 314 -29.55 -25.35 17.95
N GLU A 315 -29.28 -24.16 17.39
CA GLU A 315 -30.22 -23.05 17.30
C GLU A 315 -31.45 -23.40 16.45
N ALA A 316 -31.24 -24.04 15.29
CA ALA A 316 -32.33 -24.47 14.42
C ALA A 316 -33.28 -25.46 15.11
N LYS A 317 -32.77 -26.28 16.04
CA LYS A 317 -33.55 -27.31 16.73
C LYS A 317 -34.15 -26.85 18.06
N TYR A 318 -33.46 -25.96 18.78
CA TYR A 318 -33.79 -25.62 20.16
C TYR A 318 -34.02 -24.11 20.40
N GLY A 319 -33.91 -23.29 19.36
CA GLY A 319 -34.11 -21.84 19.42
C GLY A 319 -32.84 -21.05 19.74
N PRO A 320 -32.95 -19.71 19.89
CA PRO A 320 -31.81 -18.78 19.91
C PRO A 320 -30.88 -18.93 21.13
N ARG A 321 -31.33 -19.62 22.18
CA ARG A 321 -30.53 -19.99 23.36
C ARG A 321 -30.51 -21.51 23.50
N PRO A 322 -29.75 -22.21 22.66
CA PRO A 322 -29.86 -23.65 22.53
C PRO A 322 -29.17 -24.43 23.66
N ALA A 323 -28.27 -23.86 24.45
CA ALA A 323 -27.38 -24.61 25.34
C ALA A 323 -28.15 -25.48 26.35
N HIS A 324 -29.06 -24.88 27.12
CA HIS A 324 -29.90 -25.58 28.10
C HIS A 324 -30.82 -26.64 27.47
N PRO A 325 -31.68 -26.31 26.49
CA PRO A 325 -32.58 -27.29 25.88
C PRO A 325 -31.83 -28.41 25.13
N MET A 326 -30.73 -28.09 24.45
CA MET A 326 -29.85 -29.08 23.82
C MET A 326 -29.25 -30.01 24.87
N TRP A 327 -28.72 -29.48 25.98
CA TRP A 327 -28.14 -30.28 27.05
C TRP A 327 -29.14 -31.26 27.64
N LYS A 328 -30.37 -30.82 27.91
CA LYS A 328 -31.46 -31.68 28.40
C LYS A 328 -31.79 -32.83 27.43
N ALA A 329 -31.66 -32.60 26.12
CA ALA A 329 -31.89 -33.64 25.11
C ALA A 329 -30.71 -34.62 24.98
N LEU A 330 -29.48 -34.17 25.26
CA LEU A 330 -28.27 -34.99 25.27
C LEU A 330 -28.18 -35.85 26.55
N ASP A 331 -28.37 -35.23 27.71
CA ASP A 331 -28.26 -35.89 29.02
C ASP A 331 -29.57 -36.52 29.48
N ARG A 332 -30.07 -37.49 28.71
CA ARG A 332 -31.34 -38.18 29.00
C ARG A 332 -31.37 -38.89 30.36
N ARG A 333 -30.20 -39.21 30.92
CA ARG A 333 -30.03 -39.96 32.17
C ARG A 333 -29.70 -39.06 33.36
N GLY A 334 -29.62 -37.74 33.17
CA GLY A 334 -29.31 -36.79 34.25
C GLY A 334 -27.93 -37.00 34.87
N LYS A 335 -26.94 -37.44 34.09
CA LYS A 335 -25.57 -37.69 34.56
C LYS A 335 -24.78 -36.41 34.80
N LEU A 336 -25.27 -35.26 34.33
CA LEU A 336 -24.65 -33.93 34.37
C LEU A 336 -23.34 -33.79 33.56
N ARG A 337 -22.66 -34.92 33.26
CA ARG A 337 -21.45 -35.01 32.45
C ARG A 337 -21.53 -36.22 31.52
N LEU A 338 -21.14 -36.04 30.27
CA LEU A 338 -21.19 -37.08 29.24
C LEU A 338 -19.76 -37.37 28.76
N SER A 339 -19.35 -38.64 28.77
CA SER A 339 -18.08 -39.03 28.12
C SER A 339 -18.14 -38.71 26.63
N HIS A 340 -16.97 -38.55 26.00
CA HIS A 340 -16.87 -38.27 24.57
C HIS A 340 -17.73 -39.20 23.71
N GLU A 341 -17.60 -40.52 23.91
CA GLU A 341 -18.37 -41.52 23.17
C GLU A 341 -19.89 -41.35 23.33
N VAL A 342 -20.36 -41.06 24.56
CA VAL A 342 -21.77 -40.87 24.84
C VAL A 342 -22.26 -39.57 24.21
N PHE A 343 -21.51 -38.48 24.36
CA PHE A 343 -21.83 -37.19 23.77
C PHE A 343 -21.93 -37.27 22.24
N GLN A 344 -20.93 -37.88 21.59
CA GLN A 344 -20.90 -38.09 20.14
C GLN A 344 -22.08 -38.93 19.67
N ARG A 345 -22.37 -40.06 20.33
CA ARG A 345 -23.51 -40.92 19.99
C ARG A 345 -24.85 -40.20 20.15
N GLU A 346 -25.02 -39.41 21.21
CA GLU A 346 -26.26 -38.66 21.42
C GLU A 346 -26.42 -37.52 20.41
N LEU A 347 -25.34 -36.85 19.99
CA LEU A 347 -25.37 -35.89 18.88
C LEU A 347 -25.80 -36.54 17.57
N GLN A 348 -25.24 -37.71 17.25
CA GLN A 348 -25.65 -38.49 16.07
C GLN A 348 -27.12 -38.90 16.14
N ARG A 349 -27.59 -39.38 17.30
CA ARG A 349 -29.01 -39.70 17.53
C ARG A 349 -29.93 -38.49 17.31
N LEU A 350 -29.44 -37.29 17.63
CA LEU A 350 -30.18 -36.04 17.46
C LEU A 350 -30.12 -35.51 16.02
N GLY A 351 -29.43 -36.18 15.09
CA GLY A 351 -29.35 -35.78 13.69
C GLY A 351 -28.49 -34.54 13.48
N ILE A 352 -27.28 -34.53 14.02
CA ILE A 352 -26.30 -33.47 13.77
C ILE A 352 -25.88 -33.46 12.29
N SER A 353 -25.78 -32.27 11.69
CA SER A 353 -25.41 -32.09 10.28
C SER A 353 -23.89 -31.99 10.04
N LEU A 354 -23.09 -32.35 11.04
CA LEU A 354 -21.63 -32.33 10.97
C LEU A 354 -21.10 -33.74 10.68
N SER A 355 -19.95 -33.82 10.02
CA SER A 355 -19.27 -35.10 9.79
C SER A 355 -18.83 -35.74 11.11
N GLU A 356 -18.61 -37.06 11.11
CA GLU A 356 -18.13 -37.78 12.29
C GLU A 356 -16.80 -37.20 12.83
N ILE A 357 -15.90 -36.81 11.94
CA ILE A 357 -14.61 -36.19 12.31
C ILE A 357 -14.84 -34.86 13.04
N GLU A 358 -15.71 -34.00 12.52
CA GLU A 358 -16.05 -32.72 13.16
C GLU A 358 -16.72 -32.92 14.52
N VAL A 359 -17.59 -33.93 14.65
CA VAL A 359 -18.25 -34.26 15.92
C VAL A 359 -17.23 -34.73 16.96
N VAL A 360 -16.23 -35.52 16.57
CA VAL A 360 -15.11 -35.93 17.43
C VAL A 360 -14.27 -34.72 17.83
N GLU A 361 -13.92 -33.86 16.87
CA GLU A 361 -13.15 -32.62 17.14
C GLU A 361 -13.88 -31.71 18.13
N ILE A 362 -15.17 -31.43 17.90
CA ILE A 362 -15.99 -30.62 18.81
C ILE A 362 -16.09 -31.25 20.19
N SER A 363 -16.29 -32.57 20.28
CA SER A 363 -16.35 -33.25 21.56
C SER A 363 -15.04 -33.11 22.33
N ASN A 364 -13.89 -33.18 21.65
CA ASN A 364 -12.58 -32.99 22.26
C ASN A 364 -12.35 -31.53 22.65
N TRP A 365 -12.78 -30.58 21.82
CA TRP A 365 -12.67 -29.14 22.08
C TRP A 365 -13.51 -28.71 23.28
N LEU A 366 -14.77 -29.13 23.35
CA LEU A 366 -15.66 -28.78 24.45
C LEU A 366 -15.21 -29.38 25.79
N ASP A 367 -14.44 -30.47 25.80
CA ASP A 367 -13.68 -30.89 26.99
C ASP A 367 -12.36 -30.11 27.11
N TRP A 368 -12.45 -28.79 27.05
CA TRP A 368 -11.29 -27.90 27.14
C TRP A 368 -10.62 -27.95 28.51
N GLN A 369 -11.20 -28.62 29.52
CA GLN A 369 -10.58 -28.83 30.83
C GLN A 369 -9.96 -30.23 31.01
N GLU A 370 -9.96 -31.06 29.95
CA GLU A 370 -9.40 -32.42 29.94
C GLU A 370 -9.96 -33.30 31.07
N LYS A 371 -11.27 -33.20 31.31
CA LYS A 371 -11.99 -33.99 32.32
C LYS A 371 -12.48 -35.34 31.77
N ASN A 372 -12.14 -35.68 30.52
CA ASN A 372 -12.62 -36.81 29.74
C ASN A 372 -14.15 -36.85 29.57
N ALA A 373 -14.80 -35.70 29.69
CA ALA A 373 -16.24 -35.56 29.62
C ALA A 373 -16.63 -34.12 29.30
N VAL A 374 -17.68 -33.97 28.49
CA VAL A 374 -18.34 -32.68 28.25
C VAL A 374 -19.41 -32.50 29.33
N ALA A 375 -19.56 -31.27 29.82
CA ALA A 375 -20.59 -30.87 30.76
C ALA A 375 -21.41 -29.68 30.21
N MET A 376 -22.51 -29.37 30.89
CA MET A 376 -23.39 -28.27 30.51
C MET A 376 -22.66 -26.92 30.46
N GLU A 377 -21.75 -26.69 31.41
CA GLU A 377 -20.90 -25.49 31.49
C GLU A 377 -20.09 -25.24 30.20
N ASP A 378 -19.69 -26.31 29.51
CA ASP A 378 -18.86 -26.24 28.31
C ASP A 378 -19.62 -25.74 27.08
N VAL A 379 -20.97 -25.80 27.10
CA VAL A 379 -21.82 -25.38 25.98
C VAL A 379 -22.57 -24.08 26.25
N LEU A 380 -22.49 -23.51 27.46
CA LEU A 380 -23.26 -22.31 27.83
C LEU A 380 -22.93 -21.09 26.96
N PHE A 381 -21.68 -20.95 26.51
CA PHE A 381 -21.25 -19.82 25.68
C PHE A 381 -21.97 -19.77 24.32
N PHE A 382 -22.57 -20.86 23.85
CA PHE A 382 -23.36 -20.85 22.61
C PHE A 382 -24.63 -19.99 22.70
N ASP A 383 -25.15 -19.73 23.91
CA ASP A 383 -26.30 -18.86 24.12
C ASP A 383 -25.97 -17.36 23.94
N THR A 384 -24.69 -16.98 24.14
CA THR A 384 -24.22 -15.59 24.10
C THR A 384 -23.43 -15.27 22.85
N TRP A 385 -22.65 -16.23 22.35
CA TRP A 385 -21.84 -16.05 21.15
C TRP A 385 -22.71 -15.91 19.91
N LYS A 386 -22.42 -14.90 19.08
CA LYS A 386 -23.10 -14.63 17.81
C LYS A 386 -22.07 -14.68 16.68
N PRO A 387 -21.82 -15.85 16.08
CA PRO A 387 -20.86 -15.95 14.99
C PRO A 387 -21.32 -15.13 13.77
N PRO A 388 -20.38 -14.55 13.00
CA PRO A 388 -20.71 -13.94 11.72
C PRO A 388 -21.44 -14.92 10.78
N ALA A 389 -22.38 -14.40 9.99
CA ALA A 389 -23.26 -15.23 9.15
C ALA A 389 -22.51 -16.11 8.14
N TYR A 390 -21.37 -15.62 7.60
CA TYR A 390 -20.54 -16.41 6.68
C TYR A 390 -19.91 -17.64 7.35
N LEU A 391 -19.69 -17.68 8.67
CA LEU A 391 -19.17 -18.89 9.32
C LEU A 391 -20.17 -20.06 9.27
N VAL A 392 -21.45 -19.77 9.02
CA VAL A 392 -22.53 -20.75 8.99
C VAL A 392 -23.01 -21.04 7.57
N ALA A 393 -22.88 -20.07 6.66
CA ALA A 393 -23.33 -20.19 5.28
C ALA A 393 -22.63 -21.31 4.50
N THR A 394 -23.23 -21.67 3.37
CA THR A 394 -22.62 -22.49 2.32
C THR A 394 -22.12 -21.59 1.21
N ALA A 395 -20.94 -21.87 0.65
CA ALA A 395 -20.43 -21.13 -0.49
C ALA A 395 -21.43 -21.22 -1.66
N ASN A 396 -21.72 -20.08 -2.28
CA ASN A 396 -22.72 -19.98 -3.34
C ASN A 396 -22.11 -19.30 -4.59
N PRO A 397 -21.70 -20.09 -5.60
CA PRO A 397 -21.13 -19.58 -6.84
C PRO A 397 -22.07 -18.65 -7.62
N ASP A 398 -23.37 -18.94 -7.65
CA ASP A 398 -24.36 -18.14 -8.37
C ASP A 398 -24.52 -16.76 -7.72
N SER A 399 -24.54 -16.72 -6.38
CA SER A 399 -24.56 -15.47 -5.61
C SER A 399 -23.29 -14.65 -5.83
N ALA A 400 -22.12 -15.28 -5.85
CA ALA A 400 -20.86 -14.61 -6.16
C ALA A 400 -20.85 -14.03 -7.59
N GLN A 401 -21.32 -14.78 -8.58
CA GLN A 401 -21.45 -14.30 -9.96
C GLN A 401 -22.43 -13.13 -10.07
N LYS A 402 -23.60 -13.24 -9.43
CA LYS A 402 -24.60 -12.17 -9.39
C LYS A 402 -24.03 -10.90 -8.75
N PHE A 403 -23.26 -11.03 -7.67
CA PHE A 403 -22.58 -9.90 -7.04
C PHE A 403 -21.61 -9.22 -8.01
N ARG A 404 -20.77 -9.99 -8.73
CA ARG A 404 -19.85 -9.44 -9.76
C ARG A 404 -20.61 -8.69 -10.85
N GLN A 405 -21.73 -9.23 -11.32
CA GLN A 405 -22.56 -8.58 -12.33
C GLN A 405 -23.14 -7.25 -11.83
N LEU A 406 -23.73 -7.24 -10.63
CA LEU A 406 -24.27 -6.02 -10.03
C LEU A 406 -23.20 -4.95 -9.80
N LEU A 407 -21.98 -5.36 -9.44
CA LEU A 407 -20.85 -4.46 -9.29
C LEU A 407 -20.49 -3.77 -10.63
N LYS A 408 -20.47 -4.55 -11.72
CA LYS A 408 -20.22 -4.06 -13.08
C LYS A 408 -21.35 -3.13 -13.55
N GLU A 409 -22.61 -3.55 -13.40
CA GLU A 409 -23.78 -2.78 -13.86
C GLU A 409 -23.90 -1.43 -13.13
N LYS A 410 -23.65 -1.39 -11.81
CA LYS A 410 -23.80 -0.16 -11.03
C LYS A 410 -22.64 0.82 -11.20
N TYR A 411 -21.41 0.32 -11.32
CA TYR A 411 -20.21 1.15 -11.28
C TYR A 411 -19.46 1.23 -12.61
N GLY A 412 -19.92 0.53 -13.65
CA GLY A 412 -19.29 0.45 -14.98
C GLY A 412 -18.06 -0.46 -15.02
N HIS A 413 -17.26 -0.50 -13.94
CA HIS A 413 -16.06 -1.32 -13.85
C HIS A 413 -15.87 -1.92 -12.45
N PRO A 414 -15.43 -3.19 -12.32
CA PRO A 414 -15.26 -3.84 -11.01
C PRO A 414 -14.28 -3.13 -10.08
N LEU A 415 -13.16 -2.63 -10.61
CA LEU A 415 -12.17 -1.90 -9.82
C LEU A 415 -12.78 -0.64 -9.19
N ARG A 416 -13.66 0.07 -9.90
CA ARG A 416 -14.36 1.24 -9.35
C ARG A 416 -15.29 0.84 -8.21
N GLY A 417 -16.06 -0.23 -8.40
CA GLY A 417 -16.91 -0.79 -7.35
C GLY A 417 -16.09 -1.21 -6.12
N TRP A 418 -14.94 -1.84 -6.33
CA TRP A 418 -13.99 -2.22 -5.28
C TRP A 418 -13.50 -1.02 -4.47
N ARG A 419 -13.07 0.07 -5.12
CA ARG A 419 -12.59 1.28 -4.43
C ARG A 419 -13.67 1.97 -3.58
N LEU A 420 -14.96 1.76 -3.89
CA LEU A 420 -16.06 2.24 -3.05
C LEU A 420 -16.39 1.31 -1.87
N MET A 421 -15.91 0.05 -1.92
CA MET A 421 -16.02 -0.93 -0.85
C MET A 421 -14.84 -0.81 0.13
N ASP A 422 -13.61 -0.74 -0.40
CA ASP A 422 -12.34 -0.56 0.31
C ASP A 422 -12.12 0.92 0.69
N LYS A 423 -12.91 1.40 1.64
CA LYS A 423 -12.92 2.82 2.04
C LYS A 423 -11.76 3.20 2.93
N ASP A 424 -11.20 2.24 3.65
CA ASP A 424 -10.04 2.45 4.51
C ASP A 424 -8.71 2.35 3.75
N ASN A 425 -8.76 1.98 2.47
CA ASN A 425 -7.62 1.75 1.59
C ASN A 425 -6.68 0.66 2.16
N SER A 426 -7.24 -0.39 2.74
CA SER A 426 -6.52 -1.58 3.17
C SER A 426 -6.14 -2.49 1.99
N ASN A 427 -6.76 -2.28 0.81
CA ASN A 427 -6.68 -3.16 -0.36
C ASN A 427 -7.20 -4.58 -0.10
N THR A 428 -8.03 -4.70 0.93
CA THR A 428 -8.80 -5.88 1.30
C THR A 428 -10.20 -5.41 1.67
N CYS A 429 -11.16 -6.32 1.71
CA CYS A 429 -12.53 -6.00 2.10
C CYS A 429 -12.91 -6.94 3.24
N ASN A 430 -13.11 -6.38 4.43
CA ASN A 430 -13.59 -7.15 5.57
C ASN A 430 -15.10 -7.41 5.48
N TRP A 431 -15.63 -8.27 6.34
CA TRP A 431 -17.04 -8.67 6.29
C TRP A 431 -18.02 -7.48 6.44
N PHE A 432 -17.66 -6.47 7.23
CA PHE A 432 -18.51 -5.31 7.46
C PHE A 432 -18.58 -4.40 6.21
N GLU A 433 -17.45 -4.18 5.55
CA GLU A 433 -17.37 -3.45 4.28
C GLU A 433 -18.16 -4.17 3.20
N PHE A 434 -18.00 -5.48 3.07
CA PHE A 434 -18.74 -6.29 2.12
C PHE A 434 -20.25 -6.23 2.37
N LEU A 435 -20.69 -6.36 3.63
CA LEU A 435 -22.11 -6.20 3.98
C LEU A 435 -22.65 -4.82 3.62
N THR A 436 -21.86 -3.76 3.82
CA THR A 436 -22.23 -2.40 3.45
C THR A 436 -22.37 -2.28 1.93
N ALA A 437 -21.48 -2.91 1.17
CA ALA A 437 -21.54 -2.99 -0.28
C ALA A 437 -22.81 -3.73 -0.75
N CYS A 438 -23.09 -4.92 -0.20
CA CYS A 438 -24.28 -5.71 -0.51
C CYS A 438 -25.57 -4.92 -0.27
N LYS A 439 -25.67 -4.21 0.87
CA LYS A 439 -26.81 -3.33 1.15
C LYS A 439 -26.97 -2.24 0.09
N SER A 440 -25.87 -1.62 -0.34
CA SER A 440 -25.90 -0.60 -1.39
C SER A 440 -26.32 -1.14 -2.77
N LEU A 441 -26.11 -2.43 -3.01
CA LEU A 441 -26.46 -3.15 -4.23
C LEU A 441 -27.83 -3.84 -4.16
N ASN A 442 -28.53 -3.73 -3.01
CA ASN A 442 -29.73 -4.51 -2.72
C ASN A 442 -29.53 -6.02 -2.95
N PHE A 443 -28.37 -6.52 -2.51
CA PHE A 443 -27.95 -7.91 -2.65
C PHE A 443 -28.25 -8.70 -1.37
N GLU A 444 -28.96 -9.82 -1.52
CA GLU A 444 -29.51 -10.59 -0.40
C GLU A 444 -28.54 -11.62 0.18
N ASP A 445 -27.96 -12.51 -0.65
CA ASP A 445 -27.13 -13.63 -0.19
C ASP A 445 -25.64 -13.25 0.01
N ALA A 446 -25.40 -12.29 0.90
CA ALA A 446 -24.06 -11.82 1.23
C ALA A 446 -23.16 -12.94 1.80
N ALA A 447 -23.71 -13.80 2.66
CA ALA A 447 -22.92 -14.81 3.37
C ALA A 447 -22.45 -15.94 2.44
N GLY A 448 -23.30 -16.38 1.49
CA GLY A 448 -22.92 -17.39 0.51
C GLY A 448 -21.91 -16.87 -0.51
N ALA A 449 -22.09 -15.62 -0.99
CA ALA A 449 -21.12 -14.98 -1.88
C ALA A 449 -19.76 -14.75 -1.21
N TRP A 450 -19.75 -14.30 0.05
CA TRP A 450 -18.51 -14.09 0.80
C TRP A 450 -17.66 -15.34 0.87
N LEU A 451 -18.24 -16.48 1.25
CA LEU A 451 -17.49 -17.74 1.36
C LEU A 451 -16.98 -18.27 0.02
N GLU A 452 -17.65 -17.92 -1.07
CA GLU A 452 -17.15 -18.26 -2.40
C GLU A 452 -15.93 -17.40 -2.77
N PHE A 453 -15.84 -16.16 -2.28
CA PHE A 453 -14.67 -15.30 -2.45
C PHE A 453 -13.54 -15.66 -1.48
N ASP A 454 -13.82 -15.72 -0.18
CA ASP A 454 -12.90 -16.02 0.93
C ASP A 454 -12.80 -17.55 1.19
N LYS A 455 -12.29 -18.29 0.19
CA LYS A 455 -12.19 -19.77 0.27
C LYS A 455 -11.18 -20.25 1.30
N ASP A 456 -10.18 -19.44 1.60
CA ASP A 456 -9.13 -19.75 2.57
C ASP A 456 -9.52 -19.38 4.00
N LEU A 457 -10.68 -18.73 4.19
CA LEU A 457 -11.20 -18.25 5.48
C LEU A 457 -10.24 -17.28 6.16
N SER A 458 -9.50 -16.50 5.36
CA SER A 458 -8.61 -15.44 5.84
C SER A 458 -9.37 -14.36 6.61
N GLY A 459 -10.69 -14.22 6.38
CA GLY A 459 -11.54 -13.20 7.00
C GLY A 459 -11.51 -11.86 6.25
N ALA A 460 -10.87 -11.81 5.09
CA ALA A 460 -10.87 -10.66 4.20
C ALA A 460 -10.92 -11.14 2.75
N ILE A 461 -11.64 -10.41 1.90
CA ILE A 461 -11.65 -10.65 0.45
C ILE A 461 -10.62 -9.72 -0.20
N THR A 462 -10.01 -10.14 -1.29
CA THR A 462 -9.15 -9.35 -2.17
C THR A 462 -9.84 -9.03 -3.49
N LEU A 463 -9.38 -8.00 -4.20
CA LEU A 463 -9.89 -7.72 -5.55
C LEU A 463 -9.65 -8.91 -6.49
N ALA A 464 -8.54 -9.65 -6.33
CA ALA A 464 -8.23 -10.82 -7.15
C ALA A 464 -9.29 -11.93 -7.04
N GLU A 465 -9.88 -12.12 -5.86
CA GLU A 465 -10.94 -13.10 -5.62
C GLU A 465 -12.28 -12.68 -6.23
N ILE A 466 -12.52 -11.38 -6.37
CA ILE A 466 -13.73 -10.85 -7.02
C ILE A 466 -13.56 -10.76 -8.53
N ASP A 467 -12.46 -10.19 -9.03
CA ASP A 467 -12.18 -10.03 -10.45
C ASP A 467 -10.66 -9.92 -10.68
N SER A 468 -10.05 -11.02 -11.13
CA SER A 468 -8.60 -11.12 -11.37
C SER A 468 -8.11 -10.17 -12.46
N THR A 469 -8.95 -9.87 -13.46
CA THR A 469 -8.62 -8.95 -14.55
C THR A 469 -8.53 -7.52 -14.04
N ALA A 470 -9.52 -7.09 -13.25
CA ALA A 470 -9.50 -5.78 -12.60
C ALA A 470 -8.32 -5.64 -11.62
N ASN A 471 -7.99 -6.71 -10.88
CA ASN A 471 -6.83 -6.76 -10.00
C ASN A 471 -5.52 -6.56 -10.78
N GLN A 472 -5.39 -7.18 -11.95
CA GLN A 472 -4.19 -7.09 -12.78
C GLN A 472 -3.84 -5.63 -13.15
N MET A 473 -4.84 -4.76 -13.32
CA MET A 473 -4.60 -3.32 -13.57
C MET A 473 -3.84 -2.63 -12.42
N LEU A 474 -4.20 -2.95 -11.17
CA LEU A 474 -3.48 -2.42 -10.00
C LEU A 474 -2.09 -3.05 -9.87
N VAL A 475 -1.96 -4.34 -10.19
CA VAL A 475 -0.67 -5.05 -10.18
C VAL A 475 0.29 -4.39 -11.17
N GLU A 476 -0.15 -4.12 -12.39
CA GLU A 476 0.65 -3.46 -13.43
C GLU A 476 1.10 -2.07 -12.98
N LEU A 477 0.19 -1.25 -12.45
CA LEU A 477 0.52 0.08 -11.93
C LEU A 477 1.55 -0.02 -10.82
N LYS A 478 1.35 -0.93 -9.86
CA LYS A 478 2.25 -1.13 -8.73
C LYS A 478 3.63 -1.59 -9.19
N GLN A 479 3.71 -2.61 -10.05
CA GLN A 479 4.98 -3.13 -10.55
C GLN A 479 5.75 -2.05 -11.30
N TRP A 480 5.08 -1.29 -12.17
CA TRP A 480 5.68 -0.16 -12.86
C TRP A 480 6.17 0.91 -11.87
N ALA A 481 5.36 1.27 -10.87
CA ALA A 481 5.73 2.29 -9.89
C ALA A 481 6.91 1.85 -9.00
N ASP A 482 6.93 0.60 -8.56
CA ASP A 482 8.02 0.00 -7.79
C ASP A 482 9.31 -0.05 -8.63
N GLN A 483 9.22 -0.45 -9.92
CA GLN A 483 10.37 -0.53 -10.82
C GLN A 483 10.92 0.85 -11.19
N GLU A 484 10.08 1.82 -11.50
CA GLU A 484 10.54 3.12 -11.99
C GLU A 484 10.81 4.11 -10.84
N PHE A 485 10.05 4.06 -9.74
CA PHE A 485 10.10 5.07 -8.67
C PHE A 485 10.28 4.49 -7.26
N GLY A 486 10.37 3.16 -7.11
CA GLY A 486 10.50 2.51 -5.80
C GLY A 486 9.23 2.56 -4.95
N GLY A 487 8.08 2.92 -5.54
CA GLY A 487 6.79 2.99 -4.86
C GLY A 487 5.83 3.96 -5.54
N VAL A 488 4.53 3.76 -5.34
CA VAL A 488 3.44 4.61 -5.86
C VAL A 488 3.45 6.00 -5.23
N ARG A 489 3.73 6.14 -3.93
CA ARG A 489 3.88 7.47 -3.29
C ARG A 489 5.02 8.28 -3.90
N ALA A 490 6.09 7.61 -4.30
CA ALA A 490 7.24 8.24 -4.94
C ALA A 490 6.93 8.61 -6.39
N ALA A 491 6.26 7.71 -7.13
CA ALA A 491 5.74 8.00 -8.45
C ALA A 491 4.87 9.25 -8.44
N PHE A 492 3.84 9.29 -7.60
CA PHE A 492 2.91 10.40 -7.51
C PHE A 492 3.61 11.77 -7.33
N ARG A 493 4.61 11.85 -6.43
CA ARG A 493 5.38 13.10 -6.20
C ARG A 493 6.24 13.53 -7.39
N VAL A 494 6.69 12.59 -8.21
CA VAL A 494 7.47 12.90 -9.43
C VAL A 494 6.53 13.27 -10.58
N LEU A 495 5.33 12.68 -10.60
CA LEU A 495 4.27 12.95 -11.56
C LEU A 495 3.65 14.35 -11.35
N ASP A 496 3.49 14.76 -10.10
CA ASP A 496 2.94 16.05 -9.68
C ASP A 496 3.98 17.19 -9.90
N LYS A 497 4.04 17.68 -11.13
CA LYS A 497 5.02 18.70 -11.56
C LYS A 497 4.72 20.07 -10.96
N ASP A 498 3.45 20.43 -10.84
CA ASP A 498 3.01 21.73 -10.35
C ASP A 498 2.93 21.78 -8.82
N LYS A 499 3.06 20.62 -8.15
CA LYS A 499 3.01 20.45 -6.70
C LYS A 499 1.62 20.78 -6.14
N SER A 500 0.58 20.57 -6.94
CA SER A 500 -0.81 20.73 -6.53
C SER A 500 -1.23 19.67 -5.50
N SER A 501 -0.46 18.58 -5.35
CA SER A 501 -0.81 17.38 -4.58
C SER A 501 -1.95 16.55 -5.18
N GLU A 502 -2.32 16.85 -6.42
CA GLU A 502 -3.36 16.18 -7.20
C GLU A 502 -2.80 15.89 -8.61
N LEU A 503 -3.35 14.89 -9.29
CA LEU A 503 -3.01 14.62 -10.69
C LEU A 503 -4.26 14.70 -11.53
N THR A 504 -4.28 15.63 -12.48
CA THR A 504 -5.27 15.61 -13.56
C THR A 504 -5.05 14.39 -14.46
N ILE A 505 -6.09 13.94 -15.18
CA ILE A 505 -5.94 12.89 -16.20
C ILE A 505 -4.84 13.25 -17.21
N LYS A 506 -4.72 14.53 -17.55
CA LYS A 506 -3.68 15.05 -18.44
C LYS A 506 -2.28 14.81 -17.89
N GLU A 507 -2.03 15.21 -16.64
CA GLU A 507 -0.72 15.00 -15.99
C GLU A 507 -0.39 13.53 -15.84
N PHE A 508 -1.38 12.72 -15.47
CA PHE A 508 -1.24 11.28 -15.37
C PHE A 508 -0.83 10.68 -16.72
N ARG A 509 -1.59 10.96 -17.79
CA ARG A 509 -1.32 10.44 -19.15
C ARG A 509 0.04 10.85 -19.68
N ILE A 510 0.41 12.12 -19.55
CA ILE A 510 1.74 12.62 -19.95
C ILE A 510 2.82 11.82 -19.22
N ALA A 511 2.69 11.66 -17.91
CA ALA A 511 3.77 11.08 -17.14
C ALA A 511 3.88 9.56 -17.34
N VAL A 512 2.77 8.83 -17.34
CA VAL A 512 2.79 7.38 -17.58
C VAL A 512 3.29 7.06 -18.99
N SER A 513 3.02 7.94 -19.98
CA SER A 513 3.62 7.86 -21.32
C SER A 513 5.15 8.09 -21.30
N ILE A 514 5.62 9.17 -20.66
CA ILE A 514 7.06 9.51 -20.57
C ILE A 514 7.86 8.38 -19.90
N PHE A 515 7.28 7.75 -18.88
CA PHE A 515 7.94 6.69 -18.10
C PHE A 515 7.57 5.27 -18.55
N GLY A 516 6.91 5.12 -19.70
CA GLY A 516 6.72 3.84 -20.36
C GLY A 516 5.78 2.86 -19.64
N PHE A 517 4.74 3.35 -18.97
CA PHE A 517 3.66 2.49 -18.51
C PHE A 517 2.89 1.93 -19.72
N THR A 518 2.57 0.64 -19.71
CA THR A 518 1.93 -0.06 -20.83
C THR A 518 0.47 -0.44 -20.56
N GLY A 519 -0.01 -0.31 -19.33
CA GLY A 519 -1.41 -0.64 -18.99
C GLY A 519 -2.42 0.35 -19.58
N ASP A 520 -3.71 0.08 -19.36
CA ASP A 520 -4.82 0.96 -19.73
C ASP A 520 -4.91 2.14 -18.76
N GLU A 521 -4.23 3.24 -19.10
CA GLU A 521 -4.14 4.41 -18.25
C GLU A 521 -5.47 5.17 -18.06
N ILE A 522 -6.41 5.07 -19.01
CA ILE A 522 -7.67 5.81 -18.97
C ILE A 522 -8.64 5.12 -18.02
N THR A 523 -8.86 3.82 -18.21
CA THR A 523 -9.75 3.04 -17.34
C THR A 523 -9.19 2.99 -15.92
N LEU A 524 -7.86 2.86 -15.78
CA LEU A 524 -7.19 2.87 -14.48
C LEU A 524 -7.43 4.18 -13.73
N PHE A 525 -7.20 5.33 -14.37
CA PHE A 525 -7.42 6.64 -13.75
C PHE A 525 -8.87 6.79 -13.27
N ARG A 526 -9.84 6.46 -14.12
CA ARG A 526 -11.29 6.54 -13.80
C ARG A 526 -11.70 5.64 -12.65
N CYS A 527 -11.04 4.49 -12.50
CA CYS A 527 -11.34 3.56 -11.43
C CYS A 527 -10.68 3.96 -10.11
N LEU A 528 -9.52 4.63 -10.16
CA LEU A 528 -8.81 5.13 -8.99
C LEU A 528 -9.39 6.44 -8.46
N ASP A 529 -9.91 7.30 -9.34
CA ASP A 529 -10.70 8.51 -9.03
C ASP A 529 -12.06 8.10 -8.44
N ALA A 530 -12.04 7.71 -7.16
CA ALA A 530 -13.17 7.10 -6.50
C ALA A 530 -14.29 8.12 -6.24
N ASP A 531 -13.93 9.40 -6.06
CA ASP A 531 -14.87 10.50 -5.86
C ASP A 531 -15.42 11.10 -7.17
N GLY A 532 -14.81 10.77 -8.32
CA GLY A 532 -15.27 11.13 -9.65
C GLY A 532 -15.07 12.61 -9.97
N LYS A 533 -14.11 13.28 -9.34
CA LYS A 533 -13.81 14.70 -9.57
C LYS A 533 -12.92 14.94 -10.77
N GLY A 534 -12.40 13.89 -11.41
CA GLY A 534 -11.42 13.98 -12.49
C GLY A 534 -10.01 14.30 -11.99
N LEU A 535 -9.76 14.11 -10.70
CA LEU A 535 -8.51 14.44 -10.01
C LEU A 535 -8.09 13.25 -9.17
N LEU A 536 -6.89 12.73 -9.41
CA LEU A 536 -6.35 11.62 -8.62
C LEU A 536 -5.52 12.18 -7.46
N GLN A 537 -5.90 11.86 -6.23
CA GLN A 537 -5.21 12.31 -5.03
C GLN A 537 -4.26 11.23 -4.49
N LEU A 538 -3.22 11.64 -3.75
CA LEU A 538 -2.25 10.71 -3.19
C LEU A 538 -2.88 9.62 -2.32
N HIS A 539 -3.92 9.96 -1.54
CA HIS A 539 -4.57 9.01 -0.65
C HIS A 539 -5.33 7.90 -1.40
N GLU A 540 -5.70 8.12 -2.66
CA GLU A 540 -6.43 7.16 -3.49
C GLU A 540 -5.53 6.12 -4.15
N VAL A 541 -4.20 6.29 -4.07
CA VAL A 541 -3.23 5.36 -4.70
C VAL A 541 -2.18 4.85 -3.73
N ASN A 542 -1.98 5.54 -2.61
CA ASN A 542 -0.82 5.27 -1.77
C ASN A 542 -0.86 3.93 -1.02
N PHE A 543 -2.03 3.32 -0.91
CA PHE A 543 -2.19 1.99 -0.31
C PHE A 543 -1.43 0.90 -1.08
N LEU A 544 -1.20 1.11 -2.38
CA LEU A 544 -0.47 0.17 -3.23
C LEU A 544 1.01 0.02 -2.82
N ASP A 545 1.60 0.97 -2.11
CA ASP A 545 2.94 0.80 -1.55
C ASP A 545 3.00 -0.32 -0.51
N ASP A 546 1.91 -0.47 0.26
CA ASP A 546 1.83 -1.36 1.41
C ASP A 546 1.27 -2.75 1.01
N TRP A 547 0.81 -2.87 -0.24
CA TRP A 547 0.42 -4.13 -0.88
C TRP A 547 1.65 -5.00 -1.16
N ASP A 548 1.57 -6.28 -0.77
CA ASP A 548 2.61 -7.27 -1.00
C ASP A 548 2.13 -8.27 -2.05
N LEU A 549 2.72 -8.24 -3.24
CA LEU A 549 2.40 -9.15 -4.34
C LEU A 549 3.02 -10.55 -4.14
N GLY A 550 3.87 -10.72 -3.12
CA GLY A 550 4.60 -11.95 -2.84
C GLY A 550 3.85 -13.00 -2.02
N GLN A 551 2.56 -12.82 -1.75
CA GLN A 551 1.76 -13.81 -1.01
C GLN A 551 1.48 -15.05 -1.88
N VAL A 552 2.46 -15.94 -1.98
CA VAL A 552 2.17 -17.37 -1.90
C VAL A 552 2.17 -17.70 -0.42
N ASP A 553 1.02 -17.51 0.23
CA ASP A 553 0.75 -18.12 1.52
C ASP A 553 0.62 -19.64 1.29
N THR A 554 1.74 -20.33 1.10
CA THR A 554 1.77 -21.76 1.40
C THR A 554 1.54 -21.87 2.90
N PRO A 555 0.45 -22.50 3.35
CA PRO A 555 0.17 -22.60 4.77
C PRO A 555 1.13 -23.61 5.38
N VAL A 556 2.34 -23.17 5.74
CA VAL A 556 3.33 -23.92 6.55
C VAL A 556 2.66 -24.49 7.81
N TRP A 557 1.61 -23.81 8.28
CA TRP A 557 0.81 -24.23 9.43
C TRP A 557 -0.01 -25.51 9.19
N ARG A 558 -0.47 -25.78 7.95
CA ARG A 558 -1.24 -26.99 7.61
C ARG A 558 -0.37 -28.25 7.73
N ASP A 559 0.93 -28.14 7.43
CA ASP A 559 1.91 -29.21 7.62
C ASP A 559 2.33 -29.36 9.09
N TYR A 560 2.37 -28.25 9.83
CA TYR A 560 2.65 -28.27 11.27
C TYR A 560 1.52 -28.91 12.09
N GLU A 561 0.25 -28.56 11.82
CA GLU A 561 -0.91 -29.20 12.48
C GLU A 561 -1.03 -30.69 12.16
N ARG A 562 -0.79 -31.09 10.90
CA ARG A 562 -0.75 -32.51 10.51
C ARG A 562 0.34 -33.26 11.27
N SER A 563 1.49 -32.62 11.50
CA SER A 563 2.61 -33.17 12.25
C SER A 563 2.34 -33.25 13.75
N ALA A 564 1.73 -32.21 14.35
CA ALA A 564 1.33 -32.18 15.76
C ALA A 564 0.21 -33.21 16.07
N SER A 565 -0.77 -33.33 15.18
CA SER A 565 -1.83 -34.35 15.27
C SER A 565 -1.27 -35.78 15.18
N ARG A 566 -0.20 -35.98 14.40
CA ARG A 566 0.50 -37.27 14.30
C ARG A 566 1.31 -37.59 15.56
N MET A 567 1.90 -36.59 16.21
CA MET A 567 2.59 -36.75 17.52
C MET A 567 1.61 -37.01 18.67
N SER A 568 0.45 -36.35 18.68
CA SER A 568 -0.62 -36.58 19.68
C SER A 568 -1.15 -38.03 19.64
N ARG A 569 -1.32 -38.61 18.44
CA ARG A 569 -1.70 -40.03 18.25
C ARG A 569 -0.63 -41.03 18.70
N LEU A 570 0.64 -40.61 18.75
CA LEU A 570 1.75 -41.44 19.23
C LEU A 570 1.87 -41.39 20.76
N SER A 571 1.42 -40.30 21.40
CA SER A 571 1.42 -40.13 22.86
C SER A 571 0.27 -40.87 23.57
N THR A 572 -0.78 -41.29 22.84
CA THR A 572 -1.95 -41.99 23.40
C THR A 572 -1.76 -43.50 23.60
N LYS A 573 -0.57 -44.05 23.34
CA LYS A 573 -0.21 -45.40 23.82
C LYS A 573 0.22 -45.32 25.29
N SER A 574 -0.71 -45.59 26.19
CA SER A 574 -0.53 -45.73 27.63
C SER A 574 0.80 -46.42 28.02
N ARG A 575 1.66 -45.70 28.77
CA ARG A 575 2.63 -46.34 29.69
C ARG A 575 1.87 -46.69 30.97
N THR A 576 1.26 -47.87 30.99
CA THR A 576 0.84 -48.51 32.25
C THR A 576 2.12 -48.95 32.97
N LEU A 577 2.50 -48.23 34.02
CA LEU A 577 3.57 -48.62 34.94
C LEU A 577 3.03 -49.69 35.90
N THR A 578 3.19 -50.96 35.53
CA THR A 578 3.18 -52.07 36.49
C THR A 578 4.61 -52.35 36.93
N LEU A 579 4.89 -52.16 38.22
CA LEU A 579 6.12 -52.57 38.88
C LEU A 579 6.16 -54.11 39.00
N PRO A 580 7.24 -54.79 38.61
CA PRO A 580 7.53 -56.13 39.08
C PRO A 580 8.66 -56.10 40.12
N THR A 581 8.38 -56.71 41.26
CA THR A 581 9.31 -57.11 42.30
C THR A 581 10.32 -58.16 41.78
N GLY A 582 11.60 -57.76 41.80
CA GLY A 582 12.84 -58.54 42.06
C GLY A 582 13.05 -59.94 41.48
N THR A 583 14.16 -60.10 40.74
CA THR A 583 15.20 -61.12 41.02
C THR A 583 16.54 -60.68 40.41
N MET A 584 17.64 -60.95 41.14
CA MET A 584 19.02 -60.57 40.82
C MET A 584 19.59 -61.28 39.57
N GLY A 585 20.51 -60.60 38.88
CA GLY A 585 21.40 -61.17 37.86
C GLY A 585 22.52 -60.19 37.49
N THR A 586 23.73 -60.55 37.87
CA THR A 586 25.02 -59.83 37.81
C THR A 586 25.68 -59.74 36.43
N MET A 587 26.56 -58.73 36.29
CA MET A 587 27.62 -58.49 35.27
C MET A 587 27.16 -57.97 33.89
N GLY A 588 27.82 -57.01 33.22
CA GLY A 588 29.13 -56.42 33.43
C GLY A 588 29.31 -55.05 32.77
N THR A 589 30.38 -54.41 33.22
CA THR A 589 31.00 -53.11 32.94
C THR A 589 31.09 -52.64 31.48
N THR A 590 30.94 -51.33 31.23
CA THR A 590 32.04 -50.47 30.73
C THR A 590 31.70 -48.96 30.74
N SER A 591 32.68 -48.21 31.22
CA SER A 591 33.04 -46.79 30.99
C SER A 591 32.12 -45.65 31.46
N SER A 592 32.79 -44.74 32.17
CA SER A 592 32.37 -43.54 32.87
C SER A 592 32.49 -42.25 32.05
N ALA A 593 31.48 -41.38 32.22
CA ALA A 593 31.48 -39.89 32.25
C ALA A 593 31.79 -39.07 30.97
N PRO A 594 31.39 -37.78 30.86
CA PRO A 594 30.60 -36.93 31.79
C PRO A 594 29.37 -36.22 31.17
N GLU A 595 28.47 -35.75 32.04
CA GLU A 595 27.49 -34.71 31.73
C GLU A 595 28.21 -33.38 31.44
N SER A 596 28.12 -32.86 30.21
CA SER A 596 28.57 -31.51 29.88
C SER A 596 27.38 -30.54 29.93
N MET A 597 27.27 -29.83 31.05
CA MET A 597 26.51 -28.59 31.15
C MET A 597 27.19 -27.56 30.24
N VAL A 598 26.54 -27.18 29.13
CA VAL A 598 27.05 -26.16 28.22
C VAL A 598 26.84 -24.79 28.87
N GLU A 599 27.86 -24.31 29.60
CA GLU A 599 28.01 -22.90 29.97
C GLU A 599 28.28 -22.08 28.71
N PHE A 600 27.32 -21.21 28.35
CA PHE A 600 27.57 -20.16 27.37
C PHE A 600 28.19 -18.95 28.09
N PHE A 601 29.48 -18.69 27.82
CA PHE A 601 30.08 -17.39 28.06
C PHE A 601 30.27 -16.67 26.71
N THR A 602 30.06 -15.37 26.70
CA THR A 602 30.40 -14.51 25.56
C THR A 602 31.73 -13.82 25.83
N GLU A 603 32.72 -14.01 24.97
CA GLU A 603 33.92 -13.16 24.95
C GLU A 603 33.57 -11.78 24.40
N GLY A 604 33.32 -10.83 25.31
CA GLY A 604 33.06 -9.44 24.98
C GLY A 604 32.16 -8.76 26.01
N PRO A 605 32.28 -7.44 26.19
CA PRO A 605 31.43 -6.73 27.14
C PRO A 605 29.95 -6.94 26.79
N GLY A 606 29.16 -7.42 27.76
CA GLY A 606 27.71 -7.56 27.63
C GLY A 606 27.03 -6.22 27.25
N PRO A 607 25.71 -6.23 26.94
CA PRO A 607 25.01 -5.16 26.22
C PRO A 607 25.00 -3.75 26.87
N GLY A 608 25.68 -3.55 28.01
CA GLY A 608 25.91 -2.27 28.66
C GLY A 608 27.34 -1.71 28.59
N ALA A 609 28.31 -2.38 27.93
CA ALA A 609 29.73 -2.01 28.04
C ALA A 609 30.46 -1.77 26.70
N TYR A 610 29.79 -1.12 25.73
CA TYR A 610 30.46 -0.57 24.56
C TYR A 610 30.84 0.90 24.79
N ASN A 611 32.13 1.21 24.72
CA ASN A 611 32.65 2.58 24.64
C ASN A 611 32.35 3.14 23.23
N VAL A 612 31.21 3.80 23.07
CA VAL A 612 30.88 4.48 21.81
C VAL A 612 31.72 5.76 21.71
N ARG A 613 32.64 5.82 20.74
CA ARG A 613 33.40 7.03 20.45
C ARG A 613 32.44 8.17 20.10
N SER A 614 32.57 9.30 20.81
CA SER A 614 31.83 10.53 20.50
C SER A 614 32.19 10.99 19.09
N THR A 615 31.19 11.11 18.22
CA THR A 615 31.32 11.79 16.93
C THR A 615 31.74 13.24 17.16
N PHE A 616 32.65 13.72 16.32
CA PHE A 616 33.29 15.03 16.38
C PHE A 616 32.25 16.15 16.57
N GLY A 617 32.32 16.89 17.69
CA GLY A 617 31.57 18.13 17.90
C GLY A 617 30.38 18.11 18.89
N ALA A 618 30.10 17.04 19.61
CA ALA A 618 29.00 17.02 20.61
C ALA A 618 29.43 17.65 21.95
N SER A 619 28.85 18.80 22.33
CA SER A 619 29.04 19.41 23.66
C SER A 619 27.95 18.97 24.66
N SER A 620 28.23 19.04 25.97
CA SER A 620 27.33 18.56 27.04
C SER A 620 26.01 19.33 27.17
N LYS A 621 25.76 20.34 26.33
CA LYS A 621 24.55 21.18 26.33
C LYS A 621 23.63 20.91 25.13
N MET A 622 23.89 19.89 24.30
CA MET A 622 22.97 19.51 23.22
C MET A 622 21.79 18.64 23.75
N PRO A 623 20.54 18.87 23.28
CA PRO A 623 19.34 18.23 23.85
C PRO A 623 19.19 16.72 23.58
N THR A 624 20.17 16.10 22.94
CA THR A 624 20.15 14.67 22.56
C THR A 624 21.24 13.84 23.23
N ALA A 625 22.04 14.43 24.12
CA ALA A 625 23.05 13.68 24.86
C ALA A 625 22.49 13.21 26.21
N ARG A 626 22.05 11.94 26.23
CA ARG A 626 21.68 11.10 27.39
C ARG A 626 20.34 11.42 28.05
N HIS A 627 19.30 10.64 27.74
CA HIS A 627 18.34 10.13 28.74
C HIS A 627 17.73 8.80 28.26
N GLY A 628 17.85 7.76 29.10
CA GLY A 628 16.96 6.60 29.04
C GLY A 628 15.68 6.91 29.80
N GLY A 629 14.53 6.76 29.16
CA GLY A 629 13.22 6.97 29.79
C GLY A 629 12.16 7.41 28.78
N ALA A 630 11.06 6.65 28.73
CA ALA A 630 9.94 6.85 27.81
C ALA A 630 9.13 8.13 28.11
N PHE A 631 8.67 8.82 27.06
CA PHE A 631 7.70 9.92 27.17
C PHE A 631 6.27 9.36 27.20
N ASN A 632 5.51 9.71 28.25
CA ASN A 632 4.05 9.57 28.30
C ASN A 632 3.43 10.97 28.41
N PHE A 633 2.57 11.35 27.47
CA PHE A 633 1.79 12.59 27.49
C PHE A 633 0.54 12.44 28.36
N CYS A 634 0.71 12.40 29.68
CA CYS A 634 -0.39 12.62 30.64
C CYS A 634 0.12 13.49 31.79
N ARG A 635 -0.52 14.64 31.97
CA ARG A 635 -0.27 15.58 33.09
C ARG A 635 -0.59 14.86 34.41
N ARG A 636 0.41 14.66 35.29
CA ARG A 636 0.19 14.16 36.67
C ARG A 636 0.28 15.30 37.69
N PRO A 637 -0.48 15.25 38.80
CA PRO A 637 -0.54 16.32 39.79
C PRO A 637 0.69 16.31 40.71
N GLU A 638 1.06 17.48 41.21
CA GLU A 638 2.18 17.71 42.14
C GLU A 638 2.03 16.87 43.42
N ALA A 639 3.00 15.99 43.68
CA ALA A 639 3.14 15.29 44.95
C ALA A 639 4.50 15.66 45.57
N ALA A 640 4.45 16.36 46.70
CA ALA A 640 5.55 17.05 47.38
C ALA A 640 6.57 16.15 48.12
N TRP A 641 6.82 14.92 47.65
CA TRP A 641 7.69 13.96 48.36
C TRP A 641 8.99 13.60 47.63
N LEU A 642 9.30 14.23 46.49
CA LEU A 642 10.55 13.99 45.73
C LEU A 642 11.77 14.80 46.22
N GLY A 643 11.66 15.54 47.33
CA GLY A 643 12.75 16.35 47.90
C GLY A 643 13.85 15.56 48.64
N LYS A 644 13.86 14.22 48.58
CA LYS A 644 14.82 13.38 49.33
C LYS A 644 15.32 12.17 48.54
N LEU A 645 16.09 12.40 47.47
CA LEU A 645 16.98 11.37 46.93
C LEU A 645 18.37 11.99 46.64
N LYS A 646 19.38 11.53 47.38
CA LYS A 646 20.80 11.87 47.18
C LYS A 646 21.32 11.17 45.92
N SER A 647 21.91 11.93 44.99
CA SER A 647 22.65 11.36 43.86
C SER A 647 24.04 10.89 44.30
N VAL A 648 24.42 9.66 43.98
CA VAL A 648 25.79 9.15 44.12
C VAL A 648 26.56 9.37 42.82
N GLY A 649 27.64 10.16 42.88
CA GLY A 649 28.60 10.37 41.78
C GLY A 649 29.93 10.90 42.34
N PRO A 650 31.09 10.55 41.74
CA PRO A 650 32.42 10.84 42.30
C PRO A 650 32.81 12.34 42.20
N PRO A 651 33.74 12.81 43.06
CA PRO A 651 34.04 14.24 43.21
C PRO A 651 34.87 14.78 42.04
N ALA A 652 34.60 16.04 41.68
CA ALA A 652 35.29 16.77 40.63
C ALA A 652 36.70 17.20 41.06
N THR A 653 37.69 16.93 40.22
CA THR A 653 39.02 17.57 40.28
C THR A 653 39.42 18.05 38.88
N GLY A 654 39.76 19.33 38.75
CA GLY A 654 40.50 19.86 37.61
C GLY A 654 39.87 21.07 36.91
N THR A 655 40.42 22.24 37.21
CA THR A 655 40.27 23.52 36.50
C THR A 655 40.83 23.45 35.07
N TYR A 656 40.10 23.95 34.07
CA TYR A 656 40.65 24.34 32.76
C TYR A 656 39.95 25.59 32.22
N ASP A 657 40.76 26.52 31.72
CA ASP A 657 40.41 27.85 31.19
C ASP A 657 39.51 27.82 29.93
N GLU A 658 38.59 28.78 29.82
CA GLU A 658 37.75 29.01 28.64
C GLU A 658 38.49 29.75 27.50
N PRO A 659 38.49 29.24 26.25
CA PRO A 659 38.94 30.02 25.11
C PRO A 659 37.81 30.89 24.52
N ARG A 660 38.14 32.17 24.31
CA ARG A 660 37.31 33.23 23.70
C ARG A 660 36.79 32.83 22.31
N LYS A 661 35.46 32.92 22.11
CA LYS A 661 34.78 32.64 20.83
C LYS A 661 34.87 33.86 19.88
N ARG A 662 35.40 33.66 18.67
CA ARG A 662 35.19 34.54 17.50
C ARG A 662 34.08 33.94 16.61
N PRO A 663 33.17 34.74 16.03
CA PRO A 663 32.14 34.24 15.14
C PRO A 663 32.69 33.86 13.74
N PRO A 664 32.10 32.85 13.06
CA PRO A 664 32.54 32.41 11.73
C PRO A 664 32.12 33.37 10.60
N SER A 665 32.99 33.52 9.61
CA SER A 665 32.90 34.47 8.50
C SER A 665 32.47 33.80 7.20
N TRP A 666 31.17 33.69 6.92
CA TRP A 666 30.68 33.47 5.54
C TRP A 666 29.33 34.17 5.33
N SER A 667 29.32 35.09 4.36
CA SER A 667 28.23 36.01 4.00
C SER A 667 27.51 35.54 2.72
N PHE A 668 26.17 35.59 2.72
CA PHE A 668 25.35 35.46 1.51
C PHE A 668 25.33 36.77 0.72
N GLY A 669 25.65 36.72 -0.57
CA GLY A 669 25.52 37.84 -1.49
C GLY A 669 24.05 38.20 -1.75
N ARG A 670 23.69 39.47 -1.55
CA ARG A 670 22.40 40.05 -1.96
C ARG A 670 22.62 40.99 -3.14
N SER A 671 21.88 40.81 -4.22
CA SER A 671 21.69 41.84 -5.25
C SER A 671 20.69 42.90 -4.76
N PRO A 672 20.84 44.18 -5.14
CA PRO A 672 20.07 45.28 -4.55
C PRO A 672 18.69 45.42 -5.20
N ALA A 673 17.63 45.38 -4.39
CA ALA A 673 16.28 45.74 -4.80
C ALA A 673 15.94 47.17 -4.37
N ARG A 674 15.31 47.88 -5.31
CA ARG A 674 14.86 49.29 -5.29
C ARG A 674 14.05 49.66 -4.04
N ALA A 675 14.31 50.84 -3.47
CA ALA A 675 13.60 51.38 -2.32
C ALA A 675 12.12 51.70 -2.62
N ARG A 676 11.24 51.34 -1.68
CA ARG A 676 9.87 51.89 -1.52
C ARG A 676 9.75 52.55 -0.14
N PRO A 677 8.92 53.60 0.02
CA PRO A 677 8.87 54.40 1.24
C PRO A 677 8.23 53.63 2.41
N LYS A 678 8.67 53.95 3.64
CA LYS A 678 8.17 53.37 4.89
C LYS A 678 6.79 53.95 5.24
N GLU A 679 5.74 53.12 5.23
CA GLU A 679 4.53 53.36 6.01
C GLU A 679 4.67 52.71 7.39
N ARG A 680 4.32 53.48 8.44
CA ARG A 680 4.34 53.04 9.84
C ARG A 680 3.15 52.10 10.07
N ALA A 681 3.42 50.87 10.51
CA ALA A 681 2.37 50.00 11.04
C ALA A 681 1.86 50.58 12.39
N PRO A 682 0.53 50.64 12.63
CA PRO A 682 0.00 51.04 13.93
C PRO A 682 0.19 49.90 14.94
N GLY A 683 0.58 50.26 16.17
CA GLY A 683 0.71 49.33 17.30
C GLY A 683 -0.66 48.83 17.80
N PRO A 684 -0.67 47.78 18.64
CA PRO A 684 -1.90 47.14 19.07
C PRO A 684 -2.68 48.09 19.98
N GLY A 685 -3.84 48.57 19.51
CA GLY A 685 -4.70 49.47 20.28
C GLY A 685 -5.52 50.48 19.47
N TYR A 686 -5.35 50.59 18.15
CA TYR A 686 -6.15 51.47 17.30
C TYR A 686 -7.00 50.68 16.30
N TYR A 687 -8.31 50.59 16.56
CA TYR A 687 -9.30 50.25 15.53
C TYR A 687 -10.46 51.24 15.62
N GLU A 688 -10.62 52.06 14.58
CA GLU A 688 -11.83 52.82 14.32
C GLU A 688 -12.90 51.91 13.68
N GLN A 689 -14.15 52.13 14.09
CA GLN A 689 -15.33 51.43 13.58
C GLN A 689 -15.92 52.14 12.34
N ALA A 690 -16.10 51.41 11.25
CA ALA A 690 -17.13 51.55 10.18
C ALA A 690 -16.68 50.69 8.97
N ALA A 691 -17.50 50.10 8.10
CA ALA A 691 -18.92 49.76 8.02
C ALA A 691 -19.06 48.65 6.93
N HIS A 692 -20.07 47.79 7.08
CA HIS A 692 -20.66 46.80 6.16
C HIS A 692 -20.06 46.53 4.76
N LEU A 693 -19.59 45.29 4.55
CA LEU A 693 -19.83 44.45 3.34
C LEU A 693 -19.92 42.95 3.73
N PRO A 694 -20.67 42.10 3.00
CA PRO A 694 -21.25 40.88 3.54
C PRO A 694 -20.35 39.64 3.38
N GLY A 695 -19.98 39.02 4.50
CA GLY A 695 -19.37 37.69 4.56
C GLY A 695 -20.39 36.56 4.68
N PRO A 696 -20.01 35.30 4.40
CA PRO A 696 -20.91 34.15 4.37
C PRO A 696 -21.52 33.85 5.75
N LYS A 697 -22.85 33.68 5.77
CA LYS A 697 -23.64 33.36 6.96
C LYS A 697 -23.51 31.87 7.31
N PHE A 698 -22.87 31.57 8.43
CA PHE A 698 -22.93 30.25 9.06
C PHE A 698 -24.14 30.18 9.99
N THR A 699 -25.08 29.29 9.70
CA THR A 699 -26.17 28.92 10.61
C THR A 699 -25.67 27.88 11.62
N PHE A 700 -25.58 28.27 12.89
CA PHE A 700 -25.43 27.32 13.99
C PHE A 700 -26.78 26.67 14.27
N GLY A 701 -26.94 25.40 13.87
CA GLY A 701 -28.08 24.57 14.27
C GLY A 701 -28.12 24.39 15.80
N ALA A 702 -29.32 24.47 16.36
CA ALA A 702 -29.57 24.39 17.80
C ALA A 702 -29.05 23.09 18.44
N ARG A 703 -28.47 23.21 19.64
CA ARG A 703 -28.06 22.07 20.49
C ARG A 703 -29.27 21.15 20.74
N ARG A 704 -29.11 19.85 20.46
CA ARG A 704 -30.08 18.83 20.88
C ARG A 704 -30.24 18.87 22.40
N MET A 705 -31.48 18.97 22.87
CA MET A 705 -31.83 18.86 24.27
C MET A 705 -31.56 17.45 24.80
N ALA A 706 -31.10 17.37 26.04
CA ALA A 706 -30.89 16.12 26.79
C ALA A 706 -32.19 15.32 26.88
N ARG A 707 -32.12 14.00 26.63
CA ARG A 707 -33.24 13.08 26.88
C ARG A 707 -33.41 12.92 28.39
N LEU A 708 -34.51 13.46 28.93
CA LEU A 708 -34.98 13.18 30.29
C LEU A 708 -35.70 11.82 30.35
N HIS A 709 -35.60 11.20 31.52
CA HIS A 709 -36.09 9.86 31.86
C HIS A 709 -37.63 9.73 31.76
N PRO A 710 -38.22 8.57 31.41
CA PRO A 710 -39.64 8.40 31.09
C PRO A 710 -40.67 8.63 32.22
N LEU A 711 -40.27 9.08 33.42
CA LEU A 711 -41.18 9.30 34.55
C LEU A 711 -41.52 10.78 34.80
N ALA A 712 -41.07 11.70 33.94
CA ALA A 712 -41.22 13.15 34.14
C ALA A 712 -42.21 13.82 33.16
N ARG A 713 -43.30 13.16 32.77
CA ARG A 713 -44.30 13.74 31.84
C ARG A 713 -45.72 13.66 32.40
N HIS A 714 -46.06 14.59 33.29
CA HIS A 714 -47.44 15.03 33.49
C HIS A 714 -47.44 16.48 33.95
N ALA A 715 -47.71 17.40 33.02
CA ALA A 715 -48.52 18.59 33.20
C ALA A 715 -48.46 19.44 31.91
N ASP A 716 -49.63 19.93 31.55
CA ASP A 716 -49.91 21.11 30.73
C ASP A 716 -50.02 21.01 29.20
N SER A 717 -51.29 21.08 28.85
CA SER A 717 -52.03 21.26 27.62
C SER A 717 -51.80 22.59 26.91
N ASN A 718 -52.31 22.62 25.67
CA ASN A 718 -52.68 23.79 24.85
C ASN A 718 -51.56 24.64 24.23
N SER A 719 -51.29 24.38 22.94
CA SER A 719 -51.44 25.39 21.88
C SER A 719 -51.25 24.78 20.48
N LYS A 720 -52.12 25.18 19.55
CA LYS A 720 -52.24 24.74 18.15
C LYS A 720 -51.37 25.58 17.20
N ARG A 721 -51.03 24.96 16.04
CA ARG A 721 -50.71 25.59 14.73
C ARG A 721 -49.39 26.40 14.72
N MET A 722 -48.59 26.47 13.65
CA MET A 722 -48.92 26.47 12.22
C MET A 722 -47.71 26.05 11.35
N VAL A 723 -48.02 25.56 10.15
CA VAL A 723 -47.13 25.25 9.03
C VAL A 723 -46.61 26.54 8.40
N TYR A 724 -45.31 26.62 8.05
CA TYR A 724 -44.85 27.23 6.80
C TYR A 724 -43.49 26.65 6.37
N SER A 725 -43.44 26.38 5.07
CA SER A 725 -42.32 25.96 4.23
C SER A 725 -41.20 27.00 4.14
N CYS A 726 -39.96 26.53 4.11
CA CYS A 726 -39.00 26.84 3.06
C CYS A 726 -37.91 25.77 3.03
#